data_AF-A0A256I2S8-F1
#
_entry.id   AF-A0A256I2S8-F1
#
_cell.length_a   1.000
_cell.length_b   1.000
_cell.length_c   1.000
_cell.angle_alpha   90.00
_cell.angle_beta   90.00
_cell.angle_gamma   90.00
#
_symmetry.space_group_name_H-M   'P 1'
#
loop_
_entity.id
_entity.type
_entity.pdbx_description
1 polymer ?
#
loop_
_entity_poly.entity_id
_entity_poly.type
_entity_poly.pdbx_seq_one_letter_code
_entity_poly.pdbx_strand_id
1 'polypeptide(L)'
;MHEPGPPRTTSVGESVELAPRSPDPDGTYEWTVRDAPADSAVGEGPIGSGGGSGKGDESGVGDGSEEGGGSEEGTGRGEGDRPEDEPEGTPPVLVSGATSRSDAPVVHLRPDAPGTYVLTLDAPDGTHRQRVRAFPDERRETELRVAAADIPVDDDAVDRVSLMWAHNERLLARDRPERDGDDWVLETRVPPGRHRFSFVANDDPGNEHGDVVEVPGPGRPRLSLDGRVEDRSDAESVVVLTADVEAPPAAGGGEGVRGEVDAADRGVGVEFLVDDRDAAPETVTRIESLADGATLAVPLEAVPDDALDGDGLRVHAVPRAERYGAAETVRIGRGNGDERRTADGGGVDERPTAEGVAGGGAPVAVTDPHAAPEWADAPTIYEAFVRSFAGDTLPTTFREIERRVPYLESLRVDALWLTPVLASPTEHGYHVTDYYETASDLGSREAFESLVETCHDAGIRVVFDLVINHTSRDHPAFQMHAAGVDAYADHYRRADGAFDVTGTDWAELAPGDMPEYYFNWRRIPNLNFDSPAVRAWLLDVVDEWAAVVDGFRADVAWGVPHGFWKEVADRAPDDVLLLDETLPHDPFYGEGEFDLHYDTSLYGILRDVGAGEAPASAVGDAFDRAAWLGFDDPSAQMRYVENHDEDRYLAEYGRDALKAAAATVFTLPGAPMIYAGQERGNETYRGPVRWHDGDNDLTDFHRDLAALREREPLLREGAVDFSGPATDVRVVDGDPERVTAYARTAVGDNEGADEADGDALLVVVNFATEPATVAVPEGVETDLFADRAVGTEVAVDAVAVLR
;
A
#
# COMPACT_ATOMS: atom_id res chain seq x y z
N MET A 1 21.86 13.33 0.91
CA MET A 1 21.55 14.13 -0.30
C MET A 1 20.12 14.58 -0.07
N HIS A 2 19.88 15.88 0.05
CA HIS A 2 18.61 16.43 0.52
C HIS A 2 17.69 16.86 -0.62
N GLU A 3 17.93 16.34 -1.83
CA GLU A 3 16.95 16.45 -2.90
C GLU A 3 15.66 15.73 -2.49
N PRO A 4 14.49 16.25 -2.87
CA PRO A 4 13.23 15.63 -2.53
C PRO A 4 12.97 14.39 -3.41
N GLY A 5 11.83 13.73 -3.20
CA GLY A 5 11.47 12.49 -3.89
C GLY A 5 11.18 12.67 -5.41
N PRO A 6 10.75 11.58 -6.08
CA PRO A 6 10.31 11.65 -7.47
C PRO A 6 9.12 12.61 -7.66
N PRO A 7 8.77 12.99 -8.91
CA PRO A 7 7.53 13.69 -9.22
C PRO A 7 6.31 13.01 -8.58
N ARG A 8 5.43 13.77 -7.93
CA ARG A 8 4.28 13.24 -7.18
C ARG A 8 2.98 13.44 -7.95
N THR A 9 2.09 12.45 -7.95
CA THR A 9 0.72 12.50 -8.48
C THR A 9 -0.28 12.72 -7.34
N THR A 10 -1.40 13.42 -7.60
CA THR A 10 -2.50 13.60 -6.61
C THR A 10 -3.77 14.17 -7.27
N SER A 11 -4.92 14.16 -6.60
CA SER A 11 -6.11 14.91 -7.03
C SER A 11 -6.16 16.34 -6.47
N VAL A 12 -6.90 17.23 -7.13
CA VAL A 12 -7.24 18.54 -6.56
C VAL A 12 -7.98 18.39 -5.22
N GLY A 13 -7.51 19.12 -4.21
CA GLY A 13 -8.03 19.14 -2.85
C GLY A 13 -7.60 17.95 -1.99
N GLU A 14 -6.75 17.06 -2.48
CA GLU A 14 -6.00 16.08 -1.66
C GLU A 14 -4.65 16.68 -1.27
N SER A 15 -4.13 16.31 -0.10
CA SER A 15 -2.83 16.81 0.39
C SER A 15 -1.74 15.80 0.04
N VAL A 16 -0.57 16.28 -0.40
CA VAL A 16 0.62 15.46 -0.66
C VAL A 16 1.79 15.93 0.19
N GLU A 17 2.41 14.98 0.90
CA GLU A 17 3.68 15.21 1.62
C GLU A 17 4.82 15.44 0.62
N LEU A 18 5.56 16.53 0.83
CA LEU A 18 6.79 16.88 0.15
C LEU A 18 7.92 16.97 1.19
N ALA A 19 8.93 16.13 1.05
CA ALA A 19 10.08 16.05 1.96
C ALA A 19 11.39 15.96 1.16
N PRO A 20 12.51 16.56 1.65
CA PRO A 20 13.86 16.10 1.29
C PRO A 20 14.04 14.61 1.65
N ARG A 21 14.86 13.89 0.88
CA ARG A 21 15.37 12.58 1.28
C ARG A 21 16.44 12.72 2.37
N SER A 22 16.43 11.84 3.37
CA SER A 22 17.35 11.80 4.52
C SER A 22 17.74 13.20 5.05
N PRO A 23 16.77 14.02 5.50
CA PRO A 23 17.06 15.37 5.98
C PRO A 23 18.00 15.37 7.18
N ASP A 24 19.03 16.21 7.12
CA ASP A 24 19.81 16.61 8.29
C ASP A 24 18.89 17.31 9.30
N PRO A 25 18.70 16.80 10.53
CA PRO A 25 17.86 17.43 11.54
C PRO A 25 18.37 18.78 12.05
N ASP A 26 19.67 19.06 11.90
CA ASP A 26 20.27 20.38 12.20
C ASP A 26 20.28 21.32 10.97
N GLY A 27 19.74 20.86 9.83
CA GLY A 27 19.69 21.58 8.57
C GLY A 27 18.66 22.72 8.54
N THR A 28 18.87 23.70 7.65
CA THR A 28 17.89 24.74 7.32
C THR A 28 17.26 24.45 5.97
N TYR A 29 15.94 24.58 5.89
CA TYR A 29 15.15 24.23 4.72
C TYR A 29 14.16 25.34 4.40
N GLU A 30 14.13 25.77 3.14
CA GLU A 30 13.19 26.74 2.60
C GLU A 30 12.60 26.14 1.31
N TRP A 31 11.31 25.80 1.32
CA TRP A 31 10.62 25.44 0.08
C TRP A 31 10.47 26.69 -0.80
N THR A 32 9.85 26.63 -1.98
CA THR A 32 9.38 27.81 -2.74
C THR A 32 8.46 27.36 -3.86
N VAL A 33 7.28 27.96 -4.02
CA VAL A 33 6.48 27.74 -5.24
C VAL A 33 7.07 28.60 -6.38
N ARG A 34 7.54 27.92 -7.43
CA ARG A 34 8.16 28.54 -8.62
C ARG A 34 7.21 28.67 -9.79
N ASP A 35 6.25 27.75 -9.92
CA ASP A 35 5.20 27.75 -10.93
C ASP A 35 3.97 27.02 -10.38
N ALA A 36 2.78 27.42 -10.82
CA ALA A 36 1.49 26.85 -10.43
C ALA A 36 0.48 26.99 -11.58
N PRO A 37 -0.57 26.15 -11.65
CA PRO A 37 -1.59 26.25 -12.68
C PRO A 37 -2.22 27.64 -12.74
N ALA A 38 -2.56 28.14 -13.93
CA ALA A 38 -3.04 29.52 -14.10
C ALA A 38 -4.38 29.84 -13.37
N ASP A 39 -5.16 28.81 -13.03
CA ASP A 39 -6.40 28.91 -12.25
C ASP A 39 -6.19 28.63 -10.74
N SER A 40 -4.95 28.31 -10.32
CA SER A 40 -4.55 28.20 -8.91
C SER A 40 -4.47 29.58 -8.26
N ALA A 41 -4.77 29.64 -6.96
CA ALA A 41 -4.46 30.83 -6.16
C ALA A 41 -3.20 30.63 -5.28
N VAL A 42 -2.57 29.45 -5.28
CA VAL A 42 -1.14 29.31 -4.96
C VAL A 42 -0.33 30.02 -6.06
N GLY A 43 0.69 30.81 -5.71
CA GLY A 43 1.36 31.70 -6.65
C GLY A 43 2.89 31.66 -6.63
N GLU A 44 3.52 32.24 -7.65
CA GLU A 44 4.98 32.42 -7.71
C GLU A 44 5.47 33.46 -6.68
N GLY A 45 6.51 33.15 -5.91
CA GLY A 45 7.22 34.16 -5.11
C GLY A 45 8.25 33.56 -4.14
N PRO A 46 9.28 34.33 -3.73
CA PRO A 46 10.24 33.89 -2.71
C PRO A 46 9.58 33.77 -1.32
N ILE A 47 10.18 32.98 -0.44
CA ILE A 47 9.62 32.72 0.89
C ILE A 47 10.05 33.77 1.90
N GLY A 48 9.21 34.80 2.02
CA GLY A 48 9.15 35.63 3.23
C GLY A 48 9.87 36.98 3.18
N SER A 49 9.09 38.04 3.36
CA SER A 49 9.26 39.04 4.42
C SER A 49 8.20 40.13 4.27
N GLY A 50 7.52 40.47 5.36
CA GLY A 50 6.41 41.44 5.33
C GLY A 50 6.85 42.82 4.84
N GLY A 51 6.10 43.41 3.89
CA GLY A 51 6.49 44.69 3.28
C GLY A 51 5.56 45.18 2.18
N GLY A 52 4.27 45.39 2.49
CA GLY A 52 3.31 45.84 1.48
C GLY A 52 3.62 47.22 0.90
N SER A 53 3.37 47.42 -0.40
CA SER A 53 2.94 48.72 -0.94
C SER A 53 2.28 48.61 -2.32
N GLY A 54 1.04 49.10 -2.43
CA GLY A 54 0.25 49.11 -3.67
C GLY A 54 -0.80 50.21 -3.63
N LYS A 55 -0.36 51.47 -3.73
CA LYS A 55 -1.20 52.67 -3.52
C LYS A 55 -2.38 52.76 -4.50
N GLY A 56 -3.56 53.03 -3.95
CA GLY A 56 -4.62 53.81 -4.60
C GLY A 56 -4.99 54.99 -3.70
N ASP A 57 -4.87 56.22 -4.20
CA ASP A 57 -5.34 57.43 -3.50
C ASP A 57 -6.88 57.47 -3.47
N GLU A 58 -7.49 57.88 -2.35
CA GLU A 58 -8.36 59.08 -2.35
C GLU A 58 -8.71 59.61 -0.93
N SER A 59 -8.38 60.89 -0.73
CA SER A 59 -8.94 61.89 0.20
C SER A 59 -9.75 61.49 1.46
N GLY A 60 -9.27 61.92 2.64
CA GLY A 60 -10.07 62.09 3.86
C GLY A 60 -9.41 63.05 4.86
N VAL A 61 -9.99 64.23 5.08
CA VAL A 61 -9.46 65.27 5.99
C VAL A 61 -10.04 65.12 7.40
N GLY A 62 -9.19 65.14 8.43
CA GLY A 62 -9.60 65.18 9.85
C GLY A 62 -8.48 65.70 10.76
N ASP A 63 -8.77 66.74 11.55
CA ASP A 63 -7.85 67.47 12.44
C ASP A 63 -7.98 66.98 13.90
N GLY A 64 -6.93 67.08 14.72
CA GLY A 64 -6.98 66.64 16.13
C GLY A 64 -5.64 66.46 16.87
N SER A 65 -5.23 67.51 17.59
CA SER A 65 -4.31 67.53 18.76
C SER A 65 -4.66 66.50 19.87
N GLU A 66 -3.85 66.13 20.88
CA GLU A 66 -2.72 66.81 21.54
C GLU A 66 -1.88 65.84 22.43
N GLU A 67 -0.72 66.32 22.90
CA GLU A 67 0.28 65.82 23.89
C GLU A 67 0.05 64.57 24.81
N GLY A 68 1.15 63.84 25.04
CA GLY A 68 1.32 62.96 26.24
C GLY A 68 2.60 62.10 26.20
N GLY A 69 3.67 62.48 26.89
CA GLY A 69 4.97 61.77 26.86
C GLY A 69 5.22 60.82 28.04
N GLY A 70 6.06 59.80 27.80
CA GLY A 70 6.57 58.88 28.83
C GLY A 70 7.59 57.90 28.23
N SER A 71 8.81 57.88 28.76
CA SER A 71 9.93 57.07 28.28
C SER A 71 10.20 55.87 29.19
N GLU A 72 10.43 54.70 28.63
CA GLU A 72 11.32 53.68 29.22
C GLU A 72 11.85 52.73 28.14
N GLU A 73 13.08 52.25 28.29
CA GLU A 73 13.80 51.45 27.29
C GLU A 73 13.47 49.96 27.44
N GLY A 74 13.19 49.27 26.33
CA GLY A 74 13.04 47.81 26.28
C GLY A 74 13.45 47.28 24.90
N THR A 75 14.43 46.39 24.86
CA THR A 75 14.96 45.82 23.61
C THR A 75 14.06 44.71 23.07
N GLY A 76 13.12 45.05 22.19
CA GLY A 76 12.36 44.06 21.42
C GLY A 76 13.15 43.57 20.20
N ARG A 77 13.39 42.26 20.12
CA ARG A 77 13.47 41.58 18.82
C ARG A 77 12.03 41.42 18.33
N GLY A 78 11.77 41.75 17.07
CA GLY A 78 10.41 41.65 16.54
C GLY A 78 10.01 40.20 16.34
N GLU A 79 8.97 39.75 17.04
CA GLU A 79 8.11 38.68 16.56
C GLU A 79 7.42 39.18 15.27
N GLY A 80 7.49 38.39 14.21
CA GLY A 80 6.69 38.63 13.00
C GLY A 80 5.30 38.03 13.18
N ASP A 81 4.27 38.71 12.67
CA ASP A 81 2.88 38.27 12.78
C ASP A 81 2.71 36.82 12.27
N ARG A 82 2.43 35.88 13.19
CA ARG A 82 1.72 34.65 12.85
C ARG A 82 0.27 35.02 12.52
N PRO A 83 -0.37 34.42 11.50
CA PRO A 83 -1.82 34.54 11.34
C PRO A 83 -2.50 33.94 12.59
N GLU A 84 -3.25 34.77 13.32
CA GLU A 84 -4.15 34.30 14.39
C GLU A 84 -5.32 33.54 13.74
N ASP A 85 -5.25 32.20 13.69
CA ASP A 85 -6.40 31.25 13.74
C ASP A 85 -6.03 29.76 13.49
N GLU A 86 -4.79 29.41 13.12
CA GLU A 86 -4.36 27.98 13.06
C GLU A 86 -3.83 27.49 14.43
N PRO A 87 -4.27 26.31 14.93
CA PRO A 87 -3.75 25.76 16.18
C PRO A 87 -2.32 25.23 15.99
N GLU A 88 -1.46 25.48 17.00
CA GLU A 88 -0.12 24.89 17.07
C GLU A 88 -0.25 23.36 17.08
N GLY A 89 0.40 22.70 16.11
CA GLY A 89 0.28 21.25 15.86
C GLY A 89 -0.32 20.88 14.50
N THR A 90 -0.92 21.82 13.76
CA THR A 90 -1.36 21.56 12.37
C THR A 90 -0.13 21.29 11.48
N PRO A 91 -0.12 20.21 10.65
CA PRO A 91 1.00 19.92 9.76
C PRO A 91 1.27 21.07 8.78
N PRO A 92 2.51 21.23 8.28
CA PRO A 92 2.95 22.41 7.55
C PRO A 92 2.38 22.51 6.11
N VAL A 93 1.09 22.82 5.98
CA VAL A 93 0.41 22.96 4.69
C VAL A 93 0.82 24.26 3.96
N LEU A 94 1.12 24.14 2.66
CA LEU A 94 1.16 25.23 1.69
C LEU A 94 -0.26 25.51 1.21
N VAL A 95 -0.88 26.54 1.79
CA VAL A 95 -2.24 26.96 1.47
C VAL A 95 -2.30 27.88 0.25
N SER A 96 -3.49 28.04 -0.32
CA SER A 96 -3.73 28.99 -1.42
C SER A 96 -3.30 30.42 -1.03
N GLY A 97 -2.52 31.08 -1.89
CA GLY A 97 -1.88 32.37 -1.63
C GLY A 97 -0.54 32.31 -0.88
N ALA A 98 -0.16 31.16 -0.31
CA ALA A 98 1.17 30.99 0.29
C ALA A 98 2.23 30.78 -0.80
N THR A 99 3.34 31.51 -0.70
CA THR A 99 4.52 31.31 -1.56
C THR A 99 5.64 30.44 -0.95
N SER A 100 5.84 30.20 0.37
CA SER A 100 5.23 30.78 1.61
C SER A 100 5.49 30.11 3.01
N ARG A 101 6.39 29.12 3.23
CA ARG A 101 6.77 28.57 4.56
C ARG A 101 8.30 28.29 4.69
N SER A 102 8.96 28.77 5.77
CA SER A 102 10.39 28.51 6.14
C SER A 102 10.49 27.60 7.37
N ASP A 103 11.69 27.07 7.65
CA ASP A 103 12.00 26.28 8.87
C ASP A 103 11.17 24.98 9.02
N ALA A 104 10.53 24.55 7.93
CA ALA A 104 9.74 23.32 7.82
C ALA A 104 10.37 22.44 6.72
N PRO A 105 11.18 21.41 7.07
CA PRO A 105 11.82 20.52 6.10
C PRO A 105 10.79 19.72 5.30
N VAL A 106 9.79 19.17 5.98
CA VAL A 106 8.62 18.56 5.36
C VAL A 106 7.53 19.63 5.24
N VAL A 107 6.83 19.64 4.12
CA VAL A 107 5.64 20.49 3.88
C VAL A 107 4.57 19.69 3.14
N HIS A 108 3.31 20.09 3.29
CA HIS A 108 2.18 19.44 2.62
C HIS A 108 1.60 20.38 1.55
N LEU A 109 1.60 20.01 0.28
CA LEU A 109 0.88 20.77 -0.74
C LEU A 109 -0.55 20.26 -0.86
N ARG A 110 -1.53 21.15 -0.87
CA ARG A 110 -2.92 20.83 -1.21
C ARG A 110 -3.34 21.56 -2.49
N PRO A 111 -3.24 20.94 -3.69
CA PRO A 111 -3.59 21.59 -4.95
C PRO A 111 -5.03 22.10 -4.98
N ASP A 112 -5.22 23.34 -5.43
CA ASP A 112 -6.52 23.99 -5.60
C ASP A 112 -7.01 24.04 -7.06
N ALA A 113 -6.13 23.75 -8.02
CA ALA A 113 -6.43 23.67 -9.45
C ALA A 113 -5.65 22.53 -10.13
N PRO A 114 -6.19 21.91 -11.20
CA PRO A 114 -5.51 20.83 -11.91
C PRO A 114 -4.37 21.40 -12.78
N GLY A 115 -3.25 20.69 -12.84
CA GLY A 115 -2.07 21.07 -13.61
C GLY A 115 -0.79 20.57 -12.94
N THR A 116 0.33 21.26 -13.18
CA THR A 116 1.62 20.95 -12.55
C THR A 116 2.03 22.11 -11.66
N TYR A 117 2.37 21.80 -10.42
CA TYR A 117 3.00 22.72 -9.49
C TYR A 117 4.50 22.42 -9.49
N VAL A 118 5.32 23.46 -9.62
CA VAL A 118 6.77 23.35 -9.53
C VAL A 118 7.23 24.05 -8.27
N LEU A 119 7.88 23.30 -7.39
CA LEU A 119 8.50 23.83 -6.20
C LEU A 119 10.01 23.69 -6.28
N THR A 120 10.73 24.47 -5.48
CA THR A 120 12.12 24.17 -5.14
C THR A 120 12.27 24.00 -3.64
N LEU A 121 13.29 23.26 -3.25
CA LEU A 121 13.76 23.17 -1.88
C LEU A 121 15.19 23.70 -1.81
N ASP A 122 15.40 24.82 -1.14
CA ASP A 122 16.72 25.29 -0.73
C ASP A 122 17.12 24.53 0.55
N ALA A 123 18.07 23.60 0.40
CA ALA A 123 18.57 22.68 1.43
C ALA A 123 20.09 22.89 1.68
N PRO A 124 20.69 22.26 2.71
CA PRO A 124 22.12 22.45 3.04
C PRO A 124 23.11 22.08 1.93
N ASP A 125 22.74 21.19 1.00
CA ASP A 125 23.58 20.74 -0.12
C ASP A 125 23.25 21.42 -1.47
N GLY A 126 22.13 22.13 -1.59
CA GLY A 126 21.78 22.88 -2.80
C GLY A 126 20.31 23.29 -2.91
N THR A 127 19.97 23.92 -4.04
CA THR A 127 18.59 24.16 -4.45
C THR A 127 18.12 23.01 -5.33
N HIS A 128 17.12 22.27 -4.89
CA HIS A 128 16.55 21.12 -5.59
C HIS A 128 15.16 21.45 -6.14
N ARG A 129 14.66 20.67 -7.11
CA ARG A 129 13.33 20.84 -7.71
C ARG A 129 12.40 19.70 -7.27
N GLN A 130 11.12 20.02 -7.05
CA GLN A 130 10.05 19.05 -6.89
C GLN A 130 8.91 19.40 -7.86
N ARG A 131 8.32 18.39 -8.50
CA ARG A 131 7.04 18.55 -9.21
C ARG A 131 5.92 17.81 -8.52
N VAL A 132 4.73 18.42 -8.55
CA VAL A 132 3.46 17.79 -8.17
C VAL A 132 2.48 17.92 -9.33
N ARG A 133 1.99 16.80 -9.82
CA ARG A 133 1.00 16.72 -10.90
C ARG A 133 -0.39 16.48 -10.30
N ALA A 134 -1.21 17.53 -10.32
CA ALA A 134 -2.57 17.51 -9.80
C ALA A 134 -3.60 17.19 -10.91
N PHE A 135 -4.30 16.07 -10.77
CA PHE A 135 -5.44 15.69 -11.61
C PHE A 135 -6.75 16.32 -11.09
N PRO A 136 -7.82 16.41 -11.90
CA PRO A 136 -9.11 16.90 -11.42
C PRO A 136 -9.62 16.11 -10.20
N ASP A 137 -10.30 16.80 -9.29
CA ASP A 137 -10.91 16.20 -8.10
C ASP A 137 -11.97 15.17 -8.50
N GLU A 138 -11.70 13.88 -8.28
CA GLU A 138 -12.59 12.78 -8.66
C GLU A 138 -13.82 12.65 -7.73
N ARG A 139 -13.79 13.31 -6.57
CA ARG A 139 -14.75 13.09 -5.48
C ARG A 139 -16.12 13.70 -5.73
N ARG A 140 -17.18 12.97 -5.37
CA ARG A 140 -18.59 13.36 -5.56
C ARG A 140 -19.23 13.71 -4.22
N GLU A 141 -20.09 14.71 -4.20
CA GLU A 141 -20.97 14.99 -3.06
C GLU A 141 -21.80 13.73 -2.73
N THR A 142 -21.76 13.31 -1.47
CA THR A 142 -22.27 12.02 -1.00
C THR A 142 -22.86 12.19 0.39
N GLU A 143 -24.15 11.85 0.53
CA GLU A 143 -24.82 11.73 1.83
C GLU A 143 -24.52 10.34 2.41
N LEU A 144 -23.91 10.29 3.59
CA LEU A 144 -23.88 9.09 4.44
C LEU A 144 -25.09 9.15 5.36
N ARG A 145 -25.95 8.13 5.35
CA ARG A 145 -27.18 8.08 6.15
C ARG A 145 -27.33 6.71 6.82
N VAL A 146 -27.55 6.70 8.13
CA VAL A 146 -27.83 5.49 8.92
C VAL A 146 -29.05 5.76 9.80
N ALA A 147 -30.03 4.87 9.84
CA ALA A 147 -31.20 5.05 10.69
C ALA A 147 -30.80 4.97 12.17
N ALA A 148 -31.33 5.86 13.00
CA ALA A 148 -30.99 5.88 14.43
C ALA A 148 -31.42 4.61 15.19
N ALA A 149 -32.34 3.83 14.61
CA ALA A 149 -32.77 2.53 15.15
C ALA A 149 -31.78 1.39 14.89
N ASP A 150 -30.83 1.55 13.95
CA ASP A 150 -29.84 0.55 13.59
C ASP A 150 -28.50 0.74 14.35
N ILE A 151 -28.32 1.91 14.96
CA ILE A 151 -27.25 2.18 15.94
C ILE A 151 -27.44 1.26 17.16
N PRO A 152 -26.41 0.54 17.65
CA PRO A 152 -26.53 -0.45 18.73
C PRO A 152 -26.68 0.15 20.15
N VAL A 153 -27.27 1.34 20.27
CA VAL A 153 -27.50 2.08 21.52
C VAL A 153 -28.92 2.64 21.52
N ASP A 154 -29.62 2.58 22.66
CA ASP A 154 -30.94 3.21 22.79
C ASP A 154 -30.87 4.70 22.39
N ASP A 155 -31.77 5.16 21.52
CA ASP A 155 -31.72 6.49 20.90
C ASP A 155 -31.66 7.66 21.92
N ASP A 156 -32.41 7.55 23.02
CA ASP A 156 -32.40 8.50 24.16
C ASP A 156 -31.04 8.56 24.90
N ALA A 157 -30.08 7.68 24.58
CA ALA A 157 -28.75 7.56 25.19
C ALA A 157 -27.59 7.80 24.19
N VAL A 158 -27.89 8.23 22.95
CA VAL A 158 -26.87 8.68 21.99
C VAL A 158 -26.64 10.18 22.19
N ASP A 159 -25.55 10.55 22.89
CA ASP A 159 -25.15 11.95 23.09
C ASP A 159 -24.55 12.55 21.81
N ARG A 160 -23.83 11.73 21.03
CA ARG A 160 -23.10 12.10 19.81
C ARG A 160 -22.73 10.87 18.98
N VAL A 161 -22.45 11.08 17.70
CA VAL A 161 -21.92 10.06 16.78
C VAL A 161 -20.60 10.57 16.19
N SER A 162 -19.68 9.66 15.88
CA SER A 162 -18.50 9.91 15.05
C SER A 162 -18.56 9.07 13.78
N LEU A 163 -18.05 9.59 12.68
CA LEU A 163 -17.75 8.78 11.50
C LEU A 163 -16.36 8.17 11.61
N MET A 164 -16.22 6.89 11.29
CA MET A 164 -14.97 6.14 11.27
C MET A 164 -14.84 5.38 9.94
N TRP A 165 -13.85 5.74 9.13
CA TRP A 165 -13.57 5.12 7.82
C TRP A 165 -12.19 5.56 7.29
N ALA A 166 -11.77 5.04 6.13
CA ALA A 166 -10.48 5.38 5.53
C ALA A 166 -10.34 6.89 5.19
N HIS A 167 -11.39 7.53 4.67
CA HIS A 167 -11.33 8.92 4.17
C HIS A 167 -11.20 10.00 5.27
N ASN A 168 -11.19 9.61 6.55
CA ASN A 168 -10.84 10.50 7.66
C ASN A 168 -9.69 9.99 8.53
N GLU A 169 -8.81 9.15 7.97
CA GLU A 169 -7.68 8.52 8.66
C GLU A 169 -8.14 7.66 9.87
N ARG A 170 -9.43 7.25 9.92
CA ARG A 170 -10.05 6.52 11.04
C ARG A 170 -9.99 7.26 12.38
N LEU A 171 -9.95 8.59 12.34
CA LEU A 171 -9.90 9.46 13.51
C LEU A 171 -11.33 9.74 14.00
N LEU A 172 -11.67 9.18 15.16
CA LEU A 172 -12.92 9.50 15.86
C LEU A 172 -12.93 10.97 16.29
N ALA A 173 -14.13 11.47 16.58
CA ALA A 173 -14.42 12.86 16.94
C ALA A 173 -14.15 13.94 15.88
N ARG A 174 -13.38 13.64 14.81
CA ARG A 174 -13.05 14.55 13.70
C ARG A 174 -14.28 14.94 12.88
N ASP A 175 -15.04 13.96 12.40
CA ASP A 175 -16.26 14.16 11.62
C ASP A 175 -17.50 13.70 12.42
N ARG A 176 -18.51 14.57 12.47
CA ARG A 176 -19.68 14.43 13.35
C ARG A 176 -20.98 14.42 12.54
N PRO A 177 -21.63 13.26 12.33
CA PRO A 177 -22.96 13.19 11.74
C PRO A 177 -23.98 14.00 12.55
N GLU A 178 -24.86 14.71 11.86
CA GLU A 178 -25.98 15.45 12.44
C GLU A 178 -27.28 14.64 12.39
N ARG A 179 -28.30 15.06 13.13
CA ARG A 179 -29.59 14.35 13.22
C ARG A 179 -30.62 14.93 12.26
N ASP A 180 -31.07 14.14 11.28
CA ASP A 180 -32.16 14.47 10.35
C ASP A 180 -33.36 13.55 10.60
N GLY A 181 -34.27 14.00 11.48
CA GLY A 181 -35.45 13.21 11.86
C GLY A 181 -35.07 11.94 12.62
N ASP A 182 -35.36 10.78 12.02
CA ASP A 182 -35.09 9.46 12.59
C ASP A 182 -33.73 8.89 12.12
N ASP A 183 -32.95 9.64 11.33
CA ASP A 183 -31.66 9.21 10.76
C ASP A 183 -30.49 10.09 11.22
N TRP A 184 -29.29 9.50 11.33
CA TRP A 184 -28.03 10.23 11.40
C TRP A 184 -27.49 10.45 9.98
N VAL A 185 -26.97 11.65 9.70
CA VAL A 185 -26.57 12.07 8.36
C VAL A 185 -25.26 12.84 8.38
N LEU A 186 -24.36 12.56 7.43
CA LEU A 186 -23.19 13.41 7.13
C LEU A 186 -23.06 13.61 5.61
N GLU A 187 -23.02 14.87 5.17
CA GLU A 187 -22.66 15.24 3.81
C GLU A 187 -21.13 15.36 3.68
N THR A 188 -20.55 14.66 2.70
CA THR A 188 -19.10 14.67 2.47
C THR A 188 -18.77 14.45 0.98
N ARG A 189 -17.49 14.37 0.61
CA ARG A 189 -17.05 14.17 -0.78
C ARG A 189 -16.12 12.96 -0.88
N VAL A 190 -16.54 11.98 -1.67
CA VAL A 190 -15.96 10.62 -1.71
C VAL A 190 -15.61 10.26 -3.16
N PRO A 191 -14.47 9.59 -3.43
CA PRO A 191 -14.15 9.14 -4.78
C PRO A 191 -15.12 8.03 -5.24
N PRO A 192 -15.28 7.78 -6.55
CA PRO A 192 -16.08 6.67 -7.04
C PRO A 192 -15.71 5.33 -6.39
N GLY A 193 -16.70 4.45 -6.22
CA GLY A 193 -16.51 3.08 -5.72
C GLY A 193 -17.41 2.70 -4.55
N ARG A 194 -17.23 1.48 -4.07
CA ARG A 194 -17.89 0.91 -2.89
C ARG A 194 -17.00 1.15 -1.66
N HIS A 195 -17.49 1.90 -0.67
CA HIS A 195 -16.76 2.31 0.53
C HIS A 195 -17.50 1.86 1.80
N ARG A 196 -16.84 1.10 2.67
CA ARG A 196 -17.37 0.76 4.01
C ARG A 196 -17.10 1.93 4.97
N PHE A 197 -18.08 2.26 5.80
CA PHE A 197 -17.98 3.28 6.85
C PHE A 197 -18.71 2.83 8.12
N SER A 198 -18.26 3.31 9.28
CA SER A 198 -18.94 3.07 10.55
C SER A 198 -19.41 4.38 11.17
N PHE A 199 -20.66 4.39 11.67
CA PHE A 199 -21.15 5.40 12.61
C PHE A 199 -20.99 4.87 14.03
N VAL A 200 -20.20 5.58 14.85
CA VAL A 200 -19.77 5.14 16.17
C VAL A 200 -20.46 5.98 17.24
N ALA A 201 -21.40 5.37 17.97
CA ALA A 201 -22.17 6.08 18.99
C ALA A 201 -21.34 6.33 20.26
N ASN A 202 -21.45 7.56 20.80
CA ASN A 202 -20.76 8.03 21.99
C ASN A 202 -19.23 7.93 21.96
N ASP A 203 -18.65 7.79 20.76
CA ASP A 203 -17.21 7.58 20.46
C ASP A 203 -16.62 6.28 21.03
N ASP A 204 -17.45 5.28 21.29
CA ASP A 204 -17.01 3.96 21.71
C ASP A 204 -17.17 2.98 20.53
N PRO A 205 -16.07 2.46 19.94
CA PRO A 205 -16.11 1.45 18.87
C PRO A 205 -16.94 0.21 19.20
N GLY A 206 -17.14 -0.13 20.48
CA GLY A 206 -18.06 -1.21 20.88
C GLY A 206 -19.53 -0.93 20.55
N ASN A 207 -19.86 0.30 20.15
CA ASN A 207 -21.19 0.76 19.73
C ASN A 207 -21.20 1.19 18.24
N GLU A 208 -20.34 0.63 17.39
CA GLU A 208 -20.34 0.95 15.96
C GLU A 208 -21.49 0.29 15.19
N HIS A 209 -21.99 1.00 14.19
CA HIS A 209 -22.80 0.44 13.11
C HIS A 209 -22.05 0.63 11.80
N GLY A 210 -21.63 -0.47 11.17
CA GLY A 210 -20.97 -0.47 9.86
C GLY A 210 -21.97 -0.59 8.71
N ASP A 211 -21.83 0.26 7.71
CA ASP A 211 -22.62 0.27 6.48
C ASP A 211 -21.72 0.54 5.25
N VAL A 212 -22.28 0.54 4.05
CA VAL A 212 -21.57 0.71 2.78
C VAL A 212 -22.25 1.76 1.90
N VAL A 213 -21.47 2.73 1.43
CA VAL A 213 -21.90 3.68 0.40
C VAL A 213 -21.31 3.32 -0.97
N GLU A 214 -22.15 3.37 -2.01
CA GLU A 214 -21.71 3.21 -3.40
C GLU A 214 -21.76 4.56 -4.12
N VAL A 215 -20.59 5.03 -4.56
CA VAL A 215 -20.42 6.32 -5.24
C VAL A 215 -20.28 6.07 -6.75
N PRO A 216 -21.22 6.52 -7.60
CA PRO A 216 -21.18 6.22 -9.03
C PRO A 216 -20.00 6.86 -9.77
N GLY A 217 -19.23 6.02 -10.47
CA GLY A 217 -18.16 6.42 -11.39
C GLY A 217 -17.32 5.21 -11.82
N PRO A 218 -16.35 5.40 -12.72
CA PRO A 218 -15.49 4.33 -13.22
C PRO A 218 -14.43 3.88 -12.20
N GLY A 219 -13.85 2.71 -12.45
CA GLY A 219 -12.59 2.29 -11.81
C GLY A 219 -11.41 3.17 -12.25
N ARG A 220 -10.23 2.90 -11.73
CA ARG A 220 -9.01 3.57 -12.23
C ARG A 220 -8.62 2.99 -13.60
N PRO A 221 -8.03 3.81 -14.51
CA PRO A 221 -7.29 3.28 -15.64
C PRO A 221 -6.01 2.60 -15.15
N ARG A 222 -5.44 1.76 -16.00
CA ARG A 222 -4.36 0.81 -15.70
C ARG A 222 -3.34 0.84 -16.83
N LEU A 223 -2.06 0.57 -16.58
CA LEU A 223 -1.06 0.46 -17.66
C LEU A 223 0.12 -0.43 -17.28
N SER A 224 0.72 -1.05 -18.28
CA SER A 224 2.08 -1.62 -18.22
C SER A 224 3.03 -0.83 -19.12
N LEU A 225 4.34 -0.81 -18.80
CA LEU A 225 5.32 0.04 -19.48
C LEU A 225 6.51 -0.76 -20.02
N ASP A 226 6.48 -1.09 -21.32
CA ASP A 226 7.64 -1.65 -22.02
C ASP A 226 8.68 -0.56 -22.36
N GLY A 227 9.95 -0.94 -22.43
CA GLY A 227 11.04 -0.08 -22.84
C GLY A 227 12.15 -0.83 -23.57
N ARG A 228 12.42 -0.41 -24.82
CA ARG A 228 13.44 -1.04 -25.68
C ARG A 228 14.36 -0.05 -26.37
N VAL A 229 15.57 -0.50 -26.71
CA VAL A 229 16.55 0.29 -27.47
C VAL A 229 16.49 -0.06 -28.96
N GLU A 230 16.21 0.92 -29.81
CA GLU A 230 16.15 0.80 -31.27
C GLU A 230 17.34 1.48 -31.96
N ASP A 231 18.09 0.73 -32.76
CA ASP A 231 19.05 1.28 -33.73
C ASP A 231 18.32 1.71 -35.01
N ARG A 232 18.31 3.01 -35.33
CA ARG A 232 17.62 3.54 -36.52
C ARG A 232 18.59 3.77 -37.67
N SER A 233 18.22 3.37 -38.89
CA SER A 233 19.13 3.33 -40.06
C SER A 233 19.73 4.67 -40.48
N ASP A 234 19.09 5.78 -40.10
CA ASP A 234 19.45 7.15 -40.47
C ASP A 234 19.70 8.07 -39.25
N ALA A 235 19.78 7.52 -38.03
CA ALA A 235 19.93 8.28 -36.78
C ALA A 235 20.77 7.52 -35.73
N GLU A 236 21.15 8.20 -34.64
CA GLU A 236 21.68 7.54 -33.44
C GLU A 236 20.56 6.78 -32.70
N SER A 237 20.90 5.82 -31.85
CA SER A 237 19.94 4.91 -31.23
C SER A 237 18.93 5.64 -30.34
N VAL A 238 17.73 5.07 -30.21
CA VAL A 238 16.57 5.66 -29.52
C VAL A 238 16.03 4.66 -28.52
N VAL A 239 15.75 5.11 -27.29
CA VAL A 239 14.91 4.35 -26.36
C VAL A 239 13.45 4.63 -26.70
N VAL A 240 12.68 3.58 -26.95
CA VAL A 240 11.23 3.68 -27.16
C VAL A 240 10.57 3.05 -25.96
N LEU A 241 9.83 3.87 -25.21
CA LEU A 241 8.93 3.43 -24.16
C LEU A 241 7.52 3.34 -24.72
N THR A 242 6.82 2.25 -24.44
CA THR A 242 5.44 2.01 -24.88
C THR A 242 4.61 1.63 -23.68
N ALA A 243 3.66 2.48 -23.33
CA ALA A 243 2.65 2.14 -22.34
C ALA A 243 1.51 1.38 -23.04
N ASP A 244 1.23 0.16 -22.62
CA ASP A 244 -0.05 -0.49 -22.95
C ASP A 244 -1.05 -0.11 -21.88
N VAL A 245 -2.22 0.40 -22.28
CA VAL A 245 -3.13 1.12 -21.38
C VAL A 245 -4.50 0.48 -21.39
N GLU A 246 -4.85 -0.12 -20.25
CA GLU A 246 -6.15 -0.72 -20.07
C GLU A 246 -7.21 0.33 -19.71
N ALA A 247 -8.33 0.26 -20.42
CA ALA A 247 -9.40 1.22 -20.24
C ALA A 247 -10.11 1.03 -18.88
N PRO A 248 -10.46 2.12 -18.17
CA PRO A 248 -11.00 2.03 -16.82
C PRO A 248 -12.27 1.16 -16.81
N PRO A 249 -12.39 0.22 -15.85
CA PRO A 249 -13.60 -0.59 -15.67
C PRO A 249 -14.85 0.28 -15.48
N ALA A 250 -15.97 -0.17 -16.03
CA ALA A 250 -17.21 0.60 -16.04
C ALA A 250 -17.79 0.80 -14.63
N ALA A 251 -18.61 1.85 -14.47
CA ALA A 251 -19.37 2.06 -13.25
C ALA A 251 -20.33 0.89 -13.00
N GLY A 252 -20.26 0.28 -11.82
CA GLY A 252 -21.01 -0.94 -11.47
C GLY A 252 -20.35 -2.26 -11.92
N GLY A 253 -19.04 -2.25 -12.21
CA GLY A 253 -18.26 -3.41 -12.69
C GLY A 253 -18.04 -4.57 -11.70
N GLY A 254 -19.07 -4.95 -10.93
CA GLY A 254 -19.18 -6.28 -10.30
C GLY A 254 -20.03 -7.25 -11.14
N GLU A 255 -20.22 -6.98 -12.43
CA GLU A 255 -20.98 -7.83 -13.34
C GLU A 255 -20.29 -7.89 -14.73
N GLY A 256 -19.51 -8.94 -14.98
CA GLY A 256 -19.43 -9.72 -16.24
C GLY A 256 -19.22 -9.06 -17.62
N VAL A 257 -19.07 -7.74 -17.75
CA VAL A 257 -18.95 -7.05 -19.06
C VAL A 257 -17.48 -6.76 -19.41
N ARG A 258 -16.71 -7.83 -19.65
CA ARG A 258 -15.42 -7.75 -20.38
C ARG A 258 -15.69 -7.46 -21.85
N GLY A 259 -15.95 -6.19 -22.16
CA GLY A 259 -16.09 -5.69 -23.52
C GLY A 259 -14.76 -5.18 -24.05
N GLU A 260 -14.14 -5.92 -24.97
CA GLU A 260 -13.06 -5.43 -25.84
C GLU A 260 -13.56 -4.19 -26.59
N VAL A 261 -13.15 -3.02 -26.11
CA VAL A 261 -13.34 -1.74 -26.78
C VAL A 261 -12.01 -1.03 -26.68
N ASP A 262 -11.42 -0.75 -27.84
CA ASP A 262 -10.14 -0.09 -28.05
C ASP A 262 -9.96 1.09 -27.06
N ALA A 263 -8.84 1.14 -26.33
CA ALA A 263 -8.64 2.15 -25.28
C ALA A 263 -8.71 3.59 -25.82
N ALA A 264 -8.33 3.76 -27.09
CA ALA A 264 -8.48 4.99 -27.85
C ALA A 264 -9.95 5.47 -27.98
N ASP A 265 -10.93 4.55 -28.04
CA ASP A 265 -12.36 4.87 -28.15
C ASP A 265 -12.99 5.26 -26.79
N ARG A 266 -12.30 5.02 -25.65
CA ARG A 266 -12.70 5.52 -24.31
C ARG A 266 -11.95 6.77 -23.86
N GLY A 267 -10.97 7.25 -24.62
CA GLY A 267 -10.29 8.52 -24.37
C GLY A 267 -9.31 8.51 -23.19
N VAL A 268 -8.72 7.34 -22.89
CA VAL A 268 -7.61 7.24 -21.93
C VAL A 268 -6.34 7.80 -22.57
N GLY A 269 -5.52 8.50 -21.78
CA GLY A 269 -4.21 8.97 -22.20
C GLY A 269 -3.14 8.64 -21.16
N VAL A 270 -1.88 8.77 -21.56
CA VAL A 270 -0.72 8.65 -20.69
C VAL A 270 -0.11 10.02 -20.50
N GLU A 271 0.41 10.28 -19.30
CA GLU A 271 1.28 11.42 -19.05
C GLU A 271 2.65 10.91 -18.58
N PHE A 272 3.66 11.10 -19.43
CA PHE A 272 5.04 10.77 -19.10
C PHE A 272 5.67 11.89 -18.28
N LEU A 273 6.20 11.54 -17.11
CA LEU A 273 6.89 12.45 -16.19
C LEU A 273 8.33 11.96 -16.04
N VAL A 274 9.30 12.74 -16.53
CA VAL A 274 10.73 12.42 -16.36
C VAL A 274 11.19 12.89 -14.98
N ASP A 275 11.95 12.08 -14.27
CA ASP A 275 12.39 12.45 -12.92
C ASP A 275 13.32 13.69 -12.97
N ASP A 276 12.98 14.71 -12.17
CA ASP A 276 13.72 15.98 -12.11
C ASP A 276 15.09 15.84 -11.42
N ARG A 277 15.31 14.74 -10.70
CA ARG A 277 16.58 14.39 -10.06
C ARG A 277 17.64 13.98 -11.10
N ASP A 278 17.20 13.30 -12.16
CA ASP A 278 18.09 12.64 -13.12
C ASP A 278 18.43 13.50 -14.35
N ALA A 279 17.77 14.66 -14.52
CA ALA A 279 18.02 15.55 -15.66
C ALA A 279 17.68 17.03 -15.39
N ALA A 280 18.43 17.93 -16.04
CA ALA A 280 18.15 19.37 -15.97
C ALA A 280 16.74 19.72 -16.52
N PRO A 281 16.07 20.77 -16.01
CA PRO A 281 14.68 21.09 -16.38
C PRO A 281 14.42 21.27 -17.88
N GLU A 282 15.38 21.80 -18.64
CA GLU A 282 15.28 21.92 -20.10
C GLU A 282 15.36 20.55 -20.80
N THR A 283 16.11 19.60 -20.24
CA THR A 283 16.20 18.22 -20.73
C THR A 283 14.93 17.45 -20.41
N VAL A 284 14.44 17.53 -19.16
CA VAL A 284 13.12 17.01 -18.74
C VAL A 284 12.03 17.48 -19.71
N THR A 285 11.92 18.80 -19.89
CA THR A 285 10.91 19.40 -20.78
C THR A 285 11.10 18.97 -22.24
N ARG A 286 12.35 18.85 -22.72
CA ARG A 286 12.65 18.34 -24.07
C ARG A 286 12.16 16.90 -24.22
N ILE A 287 12.47 16.02 -23.28
CA ILE A 287 12.11 14.59 -23.34
C ILE A 287 10.59 14.43 -23.26
N GLU A 288 9.92 15.04 -22.29
CA GLU A 288 8.45 14.98 -22.15
C GLU A 288 7.73 15.49 -23.41
N SER A 289 8.29 16.50 -24.10
CA SER A 289 7.74 17.00 -25.37
C SER A 289 7.86 16.03 -26.57
N LEU A 290 8.53 14.89 -26.41
CA LEU A 290 8.64 13.83 -27.43
C LEU A 290 7.55 12.75 -27.29
N ALA A 291 6.69 12.83 -26.27
CA ALA A 291 5.57 11.91 -26.11
C ALA A 291 4.54 12.08 -27.24
N ASP A 292 4.13 10.96 -27.85
CA ASP A 292 3.07 10.89 -28.87
C ASP A 292 2.06 9.82 -28.46
N GLY A 293 1.00 10.25 -27.78
CA GLY A 293 0.00 9.35 -27.20
C GLY A 293 0.59 8.51 -26.06
N ALA A 294 0.57 7.18 -26.23
CA ALA A 294 1.08 6.21 -25.26
C ALA A 294 2.54 5.78 -25.53
N THR A 295 3.26 6.48 -26.42
CA THR A 295 4.65 6.18 -26.76
C THR A 295 5.55 7.37 -26.48
N LEU A 296 6.72 7.13 -25.88
CA LEU A 296 7.77 8.12 -25.70
C LEU A 296 9.07 7.63 -26.36
N ALA A 297 9.51 8.33 -27.41
CA ALA A 297 10.73 8.02 -28.14
C ALA A 297 11.86 8.98 -27.75
N VAL A 298 12.78 8.54 -26.90
CA VAL A 298 13.91 9.32 -26.35
C VAL A 298 15.19 9.02 -27.13
N PRO A 299 15.73 9.95 -27.94
CA PRO A 299 17.05 9.79 -28.54
C PRO A 299 18.12 9.65 -27.45
N LEU A 300 19.06 8.72 -27.58
CA LEU A 300 20.11 8.55 -26.56
C LEU A 300 20.95 9.83 -26.37
N GLU A 301 21.14 10.64 -27.41
CA GLU A 301 21.78 11.97 -27.35
C GLU A 301 21.03 13.00 -26.48
N ALA A 302 19.78 12.73 -26.09
CA ALA A 302 18.99 13.57 -25.20
C ALA A 302 19.07 13.12 -23.73
N VAL A 303 19.51 11.90 -23.46
CA VAL A 303 19.76 11.40 -22.10
C VAL A 303 21.14 11.91 -21.64
N PRO A 304 21.28 12.51 -20.44
CA PRO A 304 22.57 12.95 -19.94
C PRO A 304 23.56 11.79 -19.80
N ASP A 305 24.83 11.97 -20.21
CA ASP A 305 25.86 10.93 -20.07
C ASP A 305 26.11 10.56 -18.59
N ASP A 306 25.99 11.52 -17.67
CA ASP A 306 26.08 11.33 -16.22
C ASP A 306 24.88 10.59 -15.64
N ALA A 307 23.68 10.73 -16.21
CA ALA A 307 22.55 9.86 -15.88
C ALA A 307 22.78 8.44 -16.42
N LEU A 308 23.26 8.30 -17.66
CA LEU A 308 23.54 6.99 -18.27
C LEU A 308 24.66 6.20 -17.57
N ASP A 309 25.69 6.87 -17.07
CA ASP A 309 26.82 6.26 -16.33
C ASP A 309 26.59 6.22 -14.80
N GLY A 310 25.49 6.79 -14.31
CA GLY A 310 25.12 6.88 -12.89
C GLY A 310 23.88 6.06 -12.55
N ASP A 311 22.95 6.65 -11.79
CA ASP A 311 21.76 5.96 -11.28
C ASP A 311 20.71 5.67 -12.38
N GLY A 312 20.85 6.28 -13.56
CA GLY A 312 19.91 6.16 -14.68
C GLY A 312 18.92 7.32 -14.76
N LEU A 313 18.32 7.54 -15.93
CA LEU A 313 17.20 8.44 -16.12
C LEU A 313 15.88 7.70 -15.84
N ARG A 314 15.17 8.05 -14.77
CA ARG A 314 13.83 7.51 -14.49
C ARG A 314 12.75 8.26 -15.28
N VAL A 315 11.78 7.50 -15.77
CA VAL A 315 10.58 8.00 -16.45
C VAL A 315 9.37 7.27 -15.89
N HIS A 316 8.43 8.04 -15.36
CA HIS A 316 7.14 7.55 -14.87
C HIS A 316 6.08 7.72 -15.96
N ALA A 317 5.19 6.75 -16.13
CA ALA A 317 4.03 6.84 -17.02
C ALA A 317 2.74 6.77 -16.18
N VAL A 318 1.91 7.82 -16.24
CA VAL A 318 0.67 7.90 -15.46
C VAL A 318 -0.55 7.70 -16.37
N PRO A 319 -1.38 6.66 -16.18
CA PRO A 319 -2.62 6.48 -16.92
C PRO A 319 -3.68 7.48 -16.42
N ARG A 320 -4.38 8.13 -17.35
CA ARG A 320 -5.43 9.12 -17.01
C ARG A 320 -6.67 9.04 -17.90
N ALA A 321 -7.83 9.07 -17.27
CA ALA A 321 -9.15 9.16 -17.88
C ALA A 321 -10.01 10.19 -17.11
N GLU A 322 -11.21 9.82 -16.66
CA GLU A 322 -11.98 10.57 -15.65
C GLU A 322 -11.24 10.59 -14.29
N ARG A 323 -10.50 9.51 -14.01
CA ARG A 323 -9.63 9.29 -12.84
C ARG A 323 -8.21 9.02 -13.35
N TYR A 324 -7.20 9.22 -12.51
CA TYR A 324 -5.85 8.71 -12.79
C TYR A 324 -5.65 7.35 -12.10
N GLY A 325 -4.71 6.55 -12.61
CA GLY A 325 -4.24 5.30 -12.01
C GLY A 325 -2.82 5.45 -11.44
N ALA A 326 -2.30 4.37 -10.85
CA ALA A 326 -0.92 4.32 -10.36
C ALA A 326 0.08 4.47 -11.53
N ALA A 327 1.28 4.98 -11.21
CA ALA A 327 2.33 5.23 -12.19
C ALA A 327 3.35 4.10 -12.28
N GLU A 328 3.48 3.51 -13.48
CA GLU A 328 4.62 2.63 -13.79
C GLU A 328 5.90 3.43 -14.00
N THR A 329 7.04 2.84 -13.66
CA THR A 329 8.35 3.52 -13.74
C THR A 329 9.37 2.66 -14.47
N VAL A 330 10.14 3.28 -15.38
CA VAL A 330 11.31 2.64 -15.99
C VAL A 330 12.55 3.51 -15.82
N ARG A 331 13.71 2.86 -15.76
CA ARG A 331 15.02 3.47 -15.58
C ARG A 331 15.91 3.17 -16.79
N ILE A 332 16.40 4.23 -17.44
CA ILE A 332 17.26 4.17 -18.62
C ILE A 332 18.72 4.40 -18.21
N GLY A 333 19.59 3.41 -18.38
CA GLY A 333 21.00 3.53 -17.98
C GLY A 333 21.92 2.49 -18.63
N ARG A 334 23.24 2.67 -18.53
CA ARG A 334 24.21 1.67 -18.98
C ARG A 334 24.39 0.62 -17.88
N GLY A 335 24.21 -0.66 -18.23
CA GLY A 335 24.21 -1.74 -17.22
C GLY A 335 25.58 -1.96 -16.58
N ASN A 336 25.64 -1.97 -15.25
CA ASN A 336 26.85 -2.33 -14.47
C ASN A 336 27.11 -3.86 -14.40
N GLY A 337 26.63 -4.61 -15.39
CA GLY A 337 26.87 -6.05 -15.49
C GLY A 337 26.00 -6.94 -14.60
N ASP A 338 25.06 -6.37 -13.83
CA ASP A 338 24.00 -7.14 -13.17
C ASP A 338 22.87 -7.46 -14.16
N GLU A 339 22.44 -8.72 -14.13
CA GLU A 339 21.42 -9.31 -15.00
C GLU A 339 20.01 -8.97 -14.49
N ARG A 340 19.67 -7.67 -14.37
CA ARG A 340 18.29 -7.25 -14.08
C ARG A 340 17.34 -7.66 -15.21
N ARG A 341 16.12 -8.10 -14.86
CA ARG A 341 15.04 -8.43 -15.80
C ARG A 341 14.85 -7.27 -16.79
N THR A 342 14.71 -7.61 -18.07
CA THR A 342 14.12 -6.72 -19.08
C THR A 342 12.65 -6.47 -18.74
N ALA A 343 12.07 -5.36 -19.19
CA ALA A 343 10.64 -5.06 -18.98
C ALA A 343 9.68 -6.08 -19.62
N ASP A 344 10.20 -6.95 -20.48
CA ASP A 344 9.51 -8.11 -21.04
C ASP A 344 9.81 -9.36 -20.20
N GLY A 345 8.76 -10.02 -19.69
CA GLY A 345 8.83 -11.22 -18.84
C GLY A 345 9.31 -12.50 -19.54
N GLY A 346 9.77 -12.38 -20.79
CA GLY A 346 10.24 -13.49 -21.61
C GLY A 346 11.73 -13.81 -21.48
N GLY A 347 12.04 -14.90 -20.77
CA GLY A 347 13.15 -15.84 -21.06
C GLY A 347 14.60 -15.31 -21.19
N VAL A 348 15.47 -15.82 -20.32
CA VAL A 348 16.94 -15.58 -20.35
C VAL A 348 17.56 -15.91 -21.73
N ASP A 349 17.87 -14.90 -22.55
CA ASP A 349 18.64 -15.07 -23.79
C ASP A 349 20.14 -15.23 -23.46
N GLU A 350 20.55 -16.45 -23.09
CA GLU A 350 21.94 -16.85 -22.88
C GLU A 350 22.79 -16.64 -24.17
N ARG A 351 23.25 -15.41 -24.39
CA ARG A 351 24.27 -15.12 -25.42
C ARG A 351 25.66 -15.08 -24.81
N PRO A 352 26.65 -15.72 -25.46
CA PRO A 352 27.92 -16.02 -24.84
C PRO A 352 28.74 -14.77 -24.56
N THR A 353 29.36 -14.74 -23.37
CA THR A 353 30.27 -13.69 -22.90
C THR A 353 31.37 -13.39 -23.92
N ALA A 354 31.26 -12.22 -24.56
CA ALA A 354 32.20 -11.77 -25.58
C ALA A 354 33.47 -11.18 -24.95
N GLU A 355 34.40 -12.04 -24.55
CA GLU A 355 35.78 -11.60 -24.26
C GLU A 355 36.41 -10.95 -25.52
N GLY A 356 36.40 -9.61 -25.59
CA GLY A 356 37.34 -8.86 -26.43
C GLY A 356 36.81 -7.73 -27.29
N VAL A 357 36.17 -6.71 -26.70
CA VAL A 357 36.18 -5.34 -27.27
C VAL A 357 36.61 -4.33 -26.22
N ALA A 358 37.91 -4.06 -26.14
CA ALA A 358 38.43 -2.97 -25.32
C ALA A 358 38.18 -1.63 -26.02
N GLY A 359 37.10 -0.92 -25.66
CA GLY A 359 36.87 0.46 -26.12
C GLY A 359 35.43 0.98 -26.21
N GLY A 360 34.41 0.19 -25.88
CA GLY A 360 33.03 0.66 -25.75
C GLY A 360 32.54 0.52 -24.29
N GLY A 361 31.69 1.44 -23.84
CA GLY A 361 30.97 1.30 -22.57
C GLY A 361 29.93 0.18 -22.62
N ALA A 362 29.32 -0.14 -21.47
CA ALA A 362 28.21 -1.08 -21.42
C ALA A 362 27.03 -0.59 -22.28
N PRO A 363 26.22 -1.49 -22.87
CA PRO A 363 25.03 -1.10 -23.61
C PRO A 363 24.04 -0.38 -22.67
N VAL A 364 23.27 0.56 -23.25
CA VAL A 364 22.11 1.13 -22.57
C VAL A 364 21.02 0.07 -22.51
N ALA A 365 20.40 -0.07 -21.35
CA ALA A 365 19.25 -0.91 -21.08
C ALA A 365 18.11 -0.07 -20.49
N VAL A 366 16.90 -0.61 -20.56
CA VAL A 366 15.75 -0.14 -19.79
C VAL A 366 15.42 -1.23 -18.77
N THR A 367 15.29 -0.85 -17.51
CA THR A 367 15.00 -1.75 -16.39
C THR A 367 13.94 -1.13 -15.51
N ASP A 368 13.07 -1.94 -14.93
CA ASP A 368 12.27 -1.53 -13.79
C ASP A 368 13.19 -1.20 -12.58
N PRO A 369 13.08 -0.01 -11.96
CA PRO A 369 13.78 0.32 -10.73
C PRO A 369 13.13 -0.25 -9.45
N HIS A 370 11.88 -0.70 -9.51
CA HIS A 370 11.03 -1.16 -8.40
C HIS A 370 10.66 -2.65 -8.51
N ALA A 371 11.41 -3.42 -9.30
CA ALA A 371 11.18 -4.85 -9.46
C ALA A 371 11.36 -5.59 -8.12
N ALA A 372 10.32 -6.30 -7.69
CA ALA A 372 10.32 -7.11 -6.49
C ALA A 372 11.47 -8.15 -6.44
N PRO A 373 11.94 -8.56 -5.24
CA PRO A 373 12.95 -9.60 -5.09
C PRO A 373 12.58 -10.89 -5.86
N GLU A 374 13.54 -11.53 -6.54
CA GLU A 374 13.27 -12.72 -7.38
C GLU A 374 12.57 -13.87 -6.61
N TRP A 375 12.83 -13.99 -5.30
CA TRP A 375 12.20 -15.00 -4.45
C TRP A 375 10.75 -14.67 -4.08
N ALA A 376 10.33 -13.40 -4.21
CA ALA A 376 9.01 -12.91 -3.85
C ALA A 376 7.97 -13.05 -4.99
N ASP A 377 8.31 -13.79 -6.06
CA ASP A 377 7.40 -14.18 -7.14
C ASP A 377 6.34 -15.19 -6.63
N ALA A 378 5.24 -14.65 -6.09
CA ALA A 378 4.08 -15.36 -5.52
C ALA A 378 4.36 -16.45 -4.44
N PRO A 379 5.18 -16.16 -3.40
CA PRO A 379 5.61 -17.11 -2.37
C PRO A 379 4.47 -17.61 -1.46
N THR A 380 4.64 -18.80 -0.90
CA THR A 380 3.79 -19.33 0.17
C THR A 380 4.24 -18.74 1.51
N ILE A 381 3.47 -17.80 2.05
CA ILE A 381 3.75 -17.12 3.31
C ILE A 381 3.14 -17.90 4.48
N TYR A 382 3.88 -18.03 5.58
CA TYR A 382 3.39 -18.58 6.84
C TYR A 382 3.53 -17.53 7.94
N GLU A 383 2.42 -16.96 8.39
CA GLU A 383 2.38 -15.97 9.46
C GLU A 383 2.38 -16.69 10.82
N ALA A 384 3.30 -16.35 11.71
CA ALA A 384 3.34 -16.85 13.08
C ALA A 384 3.14 -15.72 14.09
N PHE A 385 2.01 -15.75 14.81
CA PHE A 385 1.84 -14.96 16.04
C PHE A 385 2.82 -15.44 17.11
N VAL A 386 3.94 -14.73 17.22
CA VAL A 386 5.21 -15.26 17.74
C VAL A 386 5.06 -15.84 19.13
N ARG A 387 4.36 -15.17 20.05
CA ARG A 387 4.30 -15.62 21.45
C ARG A 387 3.44 -16.86 21.68
N SER A 388 2.50 -17.17 20.80
CA SER A 388 1.67 -18.38 20.90
C SER A 388 2.24 -19.57 20.09
N PHE A 389 3.23 -19.33 19.24
CA PHE A 389 3.69 -20.32 18.24
C PHE A 389 4.29 -21.60 18.84
N ALA A 390 4.94 -21.59 20.01
CA ALA A 390 5.47 -22.83 20.61
C ALA A 390 4.39 -23.78 21.16
N GLY A 391 3.15 -23.30 21.32
CA GLY A 391 2.03 -24.03 21.91
C GLY A 391 1.77 -23.68 23.38
N ASP A 392 0.95 -24.49 24.05
CA ASP A 392 0.41 -24.25 25.40
C ASP A 392 1.34 -24.68 26.56
N THR A 393 2.40 -25.44 26.27
CA THR A 393 3.24 -26.10 27.28
C THR A 393 4.60 -25.44 27.53
N LEU A 394 5.09 -24.62 26.60
CA LEU A 394 6.38 -23.94 26.66
C LEU A 394 6.18 -22.46 26.30
N PRO A 395 6.89 -21.52 26.96
CA PRO A 395 6.96 -20.15 26.46
C PRO A 395 7.67 -20.15 25.11
N THR A 396 7.15 -19.37 24.16
CA THR A 396 7.81 -19.26 22.85
C THR A 396 9.10 -18.46 22.96
N THR A 397 10.15 -18.97 22.33
CA THR A 397 11.44 -18.31 22.15
C THR A 397 11.93 -18.56 20.73
N PHE A 398 12.84 -17.75 20.19
CA PHE A 398 13.38 -17.95 18.84
C PHE A 398 13.88 -19.38 18.62
N ARG A 399 14.51 -20.00 19.63
CA ARG A 399 14.95 -21.40 19.60
C ARG A 399 13.84 -22.45 19.58
N GLU A 400 12.65 -22.13 20.09
CA GLU A 400 11.49 -23.03 19.96
C GLU A 400 10.76 -22.83 18.63
N ILE A 401 10.89 -21.66 17.98
CA ILE A 401 10.47 -21.42 16.58
C ILE A 401 11.43 -22.16 15.62
N GLU A 402 12.74 -22.02 15.82
CA GLU A 402 13.84 -22.66 15.06
C GLU A 402 13.63 -24.18 14.94
N ARG A 403 13.20 -24.82 16.04
CA ARG A 403 12.86 -26.25 16.08
C ARG A 403 11.67 -26.66 15.22
N ARG A 404 10.88 -25.70 14.73
CA ARG A 404 9.74 -25.92 13.82
C ARG A 404 10.08 -25.63 12.36
N VAL A 405 11.27 -25.14 12.03
CA VAL A 405 11.68 -24.96 10.62
C VAL A 405 11.49 -26.24 9.78
N PRO A 406 11.85 -27.46 10.24
CA PRO A 406 11.55 -28.70 9.50
C PRO A 406 10.05 -29.03 9.36
N TYR A 407 9.18 -28.41 10.16
CA TYR A 407 7.73 -28.50 9.98
C TYR A 407 7.24 -27.52 8.91
N LEU A 408 7.77 -26.29 8.88
CA LEU A 408 7.48 -25.30 7.84
C LEU A 408 7.97 -25.76 6.46
N GLU A 409 9.18 -26.34 6.40
CA GLU A 409 9.71 -27.05 5.21
C GLU A 409 8.72 -28.15 4.75
N SER A 410 8.17 -28.93 5.69
CA SER A 410 7.18 -29.97 5.38
C SER A 410 5.82 -29.44 4.91
N LEU A 411 5.56 -28.14 5.04
CA LEU A 411 4.39 -27.44 4.50
C LEU A 411 4.69 -26.75 3.15
N ARG A 412 5.96 -26.70 2.72
CA ARG A 412 6.42 -25.94 1.54
C ARG A 412 6.16 -24.43 1.68
N VAL A 413 6.55 -23.92 2.85
CA VAL A 413 6.58 -22.48 3.12
C VAL A 413 7.82 -21.89 2.45
N ASP A 414 7.66 -20.79 1.73
CA ASP A 414 8.75 -20.05 1.10
C ASP A 414 9.19 -18.87 2.00
N ALA A 415 8.27 -18.28 2.78
CA ALA A 415 8.56 -17.19 3.72
C ALA A 415 7.84 -17.37 5.07
N LEU A 416 8.58 -17.27 6.17
CA LEU A 416 8.07 -17.18 7.54
C LEU A 416 7.91 -15.71 7.94
N TRP A 417 6.67 -15.24 8.06
CA TRP A 417 6.36 -13.93 8.60
C TRP A 417 6.16 -14.01 10.12
N LEU A 418 6.90 -13.19 10.86
CA LEU A 418 6.87 -13.10 12.32
C LEU A 418 6.21 -11.79 12.79
N THR A 419 5.15 -11.90 13.58
CA THR A 419 4.56 -10.76 14.31
C THR A 419 5.60 -10.12 15.27
N PRO A 420 5.44 -8.90 15.82
CA PRO A 420 6.58 -8.07 16.24
C PRO A 420 7.50 -8.74 17.28
N VAL A 421 8.77 -8.88 16.90
CA VAL A 421 9.83 -9.54 17.69
C VAL A 421 10.65 -8.57 18.55
N LEU A 422 10.44 -7.26 18.40
CA LEU A 422 11.18 -6.18 19.08
C LEU A 422 10.69 -5.96 20.53
N ALA A 423 11.51 -5.27 21.33
CA ALA A 423 11.27 -5.07 22.75
C ALA A 423 9.92 -4.37 23.04
N SER A 424 9.05 -5.05 23.77
CA SER A 424 7.66 -4.63 24.01
C SER A 424 7.16 -5.05 25.40
N PRO A 425 6.29 -4.27 26.07
CA PRO A 425 5.68 -4.64 27.34
C PRO A 425 4.38 -5.45 27.16
N THR A 426 3.97 -5.76 25.93
CA THR A 426 2.73 -6.51 25.63
C THR A 426 3.01 -7.81 24.87
N GLU A 427 2.10 -8.78 25.03
CA GLU A 427 2.25 -10.10 24.41
C GLU A 427 2.13 -10.05 22.86
N HIS A 428 1.42 -9.05 22.32
CA HIS A 428 1.28 -8.86 20.88
C HIS A 428 2.43 -8.08 20.22
N GLY A 429 3.40 -7.55 20.98
CA GLY A 429 4.60 -6.93 20.41
C GLY A 429 4.44 -5.48 19.95
N TYR A 430 3.34 -5.09 19.30
CA TYR A 430 3.16 -3.75 18.67
C TYR A 430 3.44 -2.53 19.55
N HIS A 431 3.41 -2.65 20.88
CA HIS A 431 3.86 -1.56 21.77
C HIS A 431 5.39 -1.49 21.84
N VAL A 432 6.08 -1.12 20.75
CA VAL A 432 7.55 -1.07 20.72
C VAL A 432 8.10 -0.08 21.77
N THR A 433 9.09 -0.53 22.54
CA THR A 433 9.78 0.23 23.59
C THR A 433 11.29 0.39 23.36
N ASP A 434 11.87 -0.44 22.48
CA ASP A 434 13.20 -0.26 21.91
C ASP A 434 13.19 -0.94 20.53
N TYR A 435 13.65 -0.24 19.49
CA TYR A 435 13.71 -0.77 18.13
C TYR A 435 14.97 -1.59 17.84
N TYR A 436 16.03 -1.45 18.66
CA TYR A 436 17.34 -2.05 18.40
C TYR A 436 17.57 -3.36 19.19
N GLU A 437 16.63 -3.72 20.05
CA GLU A 437 16.69 -4.89 20.92
C GLU A 437 15.51 -5.85 20.66
N THR A 438 15.81 -7.14 20.49
CA THR A 438 14.78 -8.19 20.46
C THR A 438 14.08 -8.33 21.81
N ALA A 439 12.81 -8.71 21.82
CA ALA A 439 12.07 -8.91 23.06
C ALA A 439 12.71 -9.98 23.96
N SER A 440 13.08 -9.58 25.18
CA SER A 440 13.87 -10.41 26.11
C SER A 440 13.20 -11.71 26.56
N ASP A 441 11.89 -11.84 26.38
CA ASP A 441 11.12 -13.05 26.60
C ASP A 441 11.27 -14.07 25.45
N LEU A 442 11.51 -13.59 24.23
CA LEU A 442 11.75 -14.42 23.04
C LEU A 442 13.19 -14.91 22.94
N GLY A 443 14.16 -14.17 23.48
CA GLY A 443 15.56 -14.59 23.50
C GLY A 443 16.53 -13.40 23.43
N SER A 444 17.68 -13.63 22.81
CA SER A 444 18.64 -12.59 22.42
C SER A 444 18.70 -12.49 20.89
N ARG A 445 19.25 -11.39 20.39
CA ARG A 445 19.48 -11.18 18.95
C ARG A 445 20.22 -12.33 18.29
N GLU A 446 21.25 -12.89 18.91
CA GLU A 446 22.00 -14.02 18.32
C GLU A 446 21.14 -15.30 18.22
N ALA A 447 20.07 -15.43 19.02
CA ALA A 447 19.10 -16.52 18.87
C ALA A 447 18.05 -16.22 17.78
N PHE A 448 17.82 -14.96 17.44
CA PHE A 448 17.02 -14.55 16.29
C PHE A 448 17.81 -14.73 14.98
N GLU A 449 19.05 -14.25 14.91
CA GLU A 449 19.96 -14.46 13.78
C GLU A 449 20.18 -15.97 13.50
N SER A 450 20.31 -16.78 14.56
CA SER A 450 20.38 -18.26 14.44
C SER A 450 19.08 -18.90 13.93
N LEU A 451 17.92 -18.29 14.18
CA LEU A 451 16.64 -18.72 13.59
C LEU A 451 16.61 -18.36 12.10
N VAL A 452 17.02 -17.15 11.72
CA VAL A 452 17.10 -16.72 10.32
C VAL A 452 18.05 -17.60 9.52
N GLU A 453 19.28 -17.85 10.00
CA GLU A 453 20.26 -18.75 9.34
C GLU A 453 19.67 -20.17 9.17
N THR A 454 18.90 -20.66 10.14
CA THR A 454 18.24 -21.98 10.06
C THR A 454 17.09 -21.98 9.03
N CYS A 455 16.34 -20.89 8.91
CA CYS A 455 15.33 -20.71 7.85
C CYS A 455 15.99 -20.69 6.47
N HIS A 456 17.06 -19.92 6.29
CA HIS A 456 17.83 -19.84 5.03
C HIS A 456 18.40 -21.20 4.61
N ASP A 457 18.95 -21.99 5.54
CA ASP A 457 19.43 -23.36 5.31
C ASP A 457 18.31 -24.31 4.82
N ALA A 458 17.03 -23.99 5.12
CA ALA A 458 15.84 -24.72 4.66
C ALA A 458 15.17 -24.09 3.42
N GLY A 459 15.76 -23.02 2.84
CA GLY A 459 15.17 -22.28 1.72
C GLY A 459 14.03 -21.33 2.10
N ILE A 460 13.83 -21.07 3.39
CA ILE A 460 12.74 -20.23 3.93
C ILE A 460 13.28 -18.83 4.22
N ARG A 461 12.61 -17.81 3.69
CA ARG A 461 12.85 -16.39 3.95
C ARG A 461 12.22 -15.96 5.28
N VAL A 462 12.76 -14.95 5.95
CA VAL A 462 12.19 -14.40 7.18
C VAL A 462 11.74 -12.96 6.96
N VAL A 463 10.46 -12.73 7.19
CA VAL A 463 9.81 -11.40 7.19
C VAL A 463 9.40 -11.09 8.63
N PHE A 464 9.47 -9.84 9.08
CA PHE A 464 8.88 -9.46 10.36
C PHE A 464 8.22 -8.08 10.35
N ASP A 465 7.40 -7.80 11.36
CA ASP A 465 6.67 -6.55 11.46
C ASP A 465 7.54 -5.33 11.78
N LEU A 466 7.52 -4.38 10.85
CA LEU A 466 8.10 -3.05 10.98
C LEU A 466 7.05 -2.09 11.56
N VAL A 467 7.02 -1.99 12.88
CA VAL A 467 6.03 -1.19 13.63
C VAL A 467 6.51 0.25 13.81
N ILE A 468 6.44 1.05 12.73
CA ILE A 468 7.01 2.42 12.70
C ILE A 468 5.99 3.54 12.57
N ASN A 469 4.69 3.24 12.44
CA ASN A 469 3.63 4.24 12.56
C ASN A 469 3.56 4.84 13.98
N HIS A 470 3.79 4.03 15.02
CA HIS A 470 3.63 4.41 16.41
C HIS A 470 4.65 3.71 17.31
N THR A 471 4.84 4.22 18.53
CA THR A 471 5.59 3.50 19.59
C THR A 471 4.66 3.19 20.76
N SER A 472 5.11 2.37 21.72
CA SER A 472 4.51 2.39 23.05
C SER A 472 4.58 3.79 23.67
N ARG A 473 3.57 4.19 24.45
CA ARG A 473 3.68 5.33 25.39
C ARG A 473 4.73 5.12 26.48
N ASP A 474 5.19 3.88 26.68
CA ASP A 474 6.26 3.55 27.61
C ASP A 474 7.64 3.61 26.92
N HIS A 475 7.71 3.93 25.62
CA HIS A 475 8.95 4.14 24.85
C HIS A 475 9.71 5.38 25.37
N PRO A 476 11.04 5.36 25.49
CA PRO A 476 11.82 6.48 26.00
C PRO A 476 11.60 7.80 25.25
N ALA A 477 11.47 7.76 23.92
CA ALA A 477 11.20 8.97 23.14
C ALA A 477 9.86 9.62 23.50
N PHE A 478 8.78 8.83 23.69
CA PHE A 478 7.49 9.38 24.11
C PHE A 478 7.55 9.95 25.53
N GLN A 479 8.27 9.30 26.44
CA GLN A 479 8.45 9.82 27.80
C GLN A 479 9.22 11.15 27.83
N MET A 480 10.18 11.35 26.93
CA MET A 480 10.90 12.63 26.80
C MET A 480 10.07 13.70 26.10
N HIS A 481 9.32 13.33 25.05
CA HIS A 481 8.35 14.19 24.37
C HIS A 481 7.28 14.71 25.37
N ALA A 482 6.61 13.80 26.08
CA ALA A 482 5.58 14.14 27.07
C ALA A 482 6.12 14.87 28.30
N ALA A 483 7.44 14.83 28.55
CA ALA A 483 8.11 15.63 29.58
C ALA A 483 8.54 17.02 29.09
N GLY A 484 8.29 17.38 27.83
CA GLY A 484 8.67 18.67 27.24
C GLY A 484 10.18 18.84 27.05
N VAL A 485 10.90 17.76 26.74
CA VAL A 485 12.34 17.83 26.43
C VAL A 485 12.51 18.31 24.98
N ASP A 486 13.14 19.47 24.79
CA ASP A 486 13.31 20.15 23.47
C ASP A 486 13.71 19.20 22.32
N ALA A 487 14.68 18.31 22.55
CA ALA A 487 15.18 17.37 21.53
C ALA A 487 14.15 16.31 21.08
N TYR A 488 13.07 16.12 21.83
CA TYR A 488 11.97 15.20 21.55
C TYR A 488 10.65 15.94 21.26
N ALA A 489 10.68 17.28 21.18
CA ALA A 489 9.49 18.11 21.05
C ALA A 489 8.60 17.68 19.89
N ASP A 490 9.18 17.30 18.75
CA ASP A 490 8.42 16.99 17.53
C ASP A 490 8.51 15.52 17.12
N HIS A 491 8.69 14.58 18.07
CA HIS A 491 8.72 13.14 17.76
C HIS A 491 7.34 12.51 17.51
N TYR A 492 6.26 13.09 18.04
CA TYR A 492 4.91 12.52 17.96
C TYR A 492 3.91 13.56 17.44
N ARG A 493 2.88 13.09 16.73
CA ARG A 493 1.79 13.96 16.23
C ARG A 493 0.99 14.51 17.41
N ARG A 494 0.57 15.77 17.28
CA ARG A 494 -0.22 16.51 18.28
C ARG A 494 -1.63 16.75 17.77
N ALA A 495 -2.60 16.77 18.67
CA ALA A 495 -4.01 16.99 18.39
C ALA A 495 -4.68 17.78 19.54
N ASP A 496 -5.81 18.43 19.24
CA ASP A 496 -6.62 19.06 20.28
C ASP A 496 -7.23 17.99 21.21
N GLY A 497 -7.21 18.23 22.52
CA GLY A 497 -7.84 17.36 23.52
C GLY A 497 -9.36 17.22 23.35
N ALA A 498 -10.00 18.10 22.57
CA ALA A 498 -11.39 17.94 22.12
C ALA A 498 -11.62 16.69 21.25
N PHE A 499 -10.56 16.13 20.66
CA PHE A 499 -10.60 14.86 19.93
C PHE A 499 -10.26 13.65 20.82
N ASP A 500 -9.95 13.81 22.12
CA ASP A 500 -9.68 12.65 22.99
C ASP A 500 -10.96 11.89 23.33
N VAL A 501 -11.14 10.75 22.67
CA VAL A 501 -12.24 9.80 22.93
C VAL A 501 -11.86 8.72 23.94
N THR A 502 -10.59 8.63 24.35
CA THR A 502 -10.09 7.54 25.20
C THR A 502 -10.26 7.78 26.69
N GLY A 503 -10.36 9.05 27.10
CA GLY A 503 -10.30 9.45 28.51
C GLY A 503 -8.97 9.05 29.17
N THR A 504 -7.88 9.04 28.38
CA THR A 504 -6.56 8.69 28.87
C THR A 504 -5.96 9.91 29.57
N ASP A 505 -5.47 9.71 30.79
CA ASP A 505 -4.63 10.68 31.49
C ASP A 505 -3.25 10.70 30.81
N TRP A 506 -3.20 11.25 29.59
CA TRP A 506 -1.99 11.81 29.02
C TRP A 506 -1.47 12.86 30.01
N ALA A 507 -0.14 13.04 30.09
CA ALA A 507 0.46 13.95 31.08
C ALA A 507 -0.15 15.38 31.01
N GLU A 508 0.06 16.23 32.02
CA GLU A 508 -0.43 17.63 32.09
C GLU A 508 0.23 18.53 31.00
N LEU A 509 -0.05 18.20 29.74
CA LEU A 509 0.41 18.81 28.50
C LEU A 509 -0.41 20.08 28.21
N ALA A 510 0.09 20.96 27.33
CA ALA A 510 -0.66 22.17 26.99
C ALA A 510 -1.91 21.84 26.15
N PRO A 511 -2.92 22.73 26.10
CA PRO A 511 -4.02 22.59 25.14
C PRO A 511 -3.46 22.52 23.71
N GLY A 512 -3.77 21.45 22.98
CA GLY A 512 -3.23 21.17 21.64
C GLY A 512 -2.05 20.19 21.60
N ASP A 513 -1.42 19.85 22.74
CA ASP A 513 -0.29 18.90 22.82
C ASP A 513 -0.74 17.42 23.04
N MET A 514 -2.03 17.12 22.99
CA MET A 514 -2.52 15.75 23.22
C MET A 514 -2.03 14.85 22.07
N PRO A 515 -1.40 13.69 22.33
CA PRO A 515 -0.80 12.91 21.26
C PRO A 515 -1.86 12.29 20.36
N GLU A 516 -1.71 12.42 19.06
CA GLU A 516 -2.63 11.81 18.11
C GLU A 516 -2.50 10.28 18.14
N TYR A 517 -3.62 9.58 17.94
CA TYR A 517 -3.72 8.13 17.85
C TYR A 517 -4.90 7.76 16.95
N TYR A 518 -4.85 6.58 16.33
CA TYR A 518 -5.98 6.06 15.55
C TYR A 518 -7.05 5.38 16.41
N PHE A 519 -8.29 5.34 15.91
CA PHE A 519 -9.45 4.73 16.57
C PHE A 519 -9.64 5.27 18.01
N ASN A 520 -9.43 4.44 19.03
CA ASN A 520 -9.41 4.77 20.45
C ASN A 520 -8.17 4.18 21.15
N TRP A 521 -7.04 4.09 20.45
CA TRP A 521 -5.84 3.42 20.94
C TRP A 521 -5.11 4.22 22.06
N ARG A 522 -5.16 3.69 23.29
CA ARG A 522 -4.80 4.43 24.53
C ARG A 522 -3.32 4.42 24.92
N ARG A 523 -2.47 3.76 24.12
CA ARG A 523 -1.08 3.42 24.51
C ARG A 523 -0.07 3.45 23.37
N ILE A 524 -0.51 3.79 22.17
CA ILE A 524 0.33 3.81 20.97
C ILE A 524 0.15 5.13 20.23
N PRO A 525 0.81 6.22 20.69
CA PRO A 525 0.78 7.52 20.03
C PRO A 525 1.49 7.49 18.67
N ASN A 526 0.89 8.16 17.68
CA ASN A 526 1.37 8.25 16.31
C ASN A 526 2.68 9.06 16.24
N LEU A 527 3.67 8.55 15.49
CA LEU A 527 4.94 9.22 15.23
C LEU A 527 4.78 10.37 14.22
N ASN A 528 5.64 11.38 14.34
CA ASN A 528 5.58 12.57 13.50
C ASN A 528 6.59 12.52 12.33
N PHE A 529 6.12 12.13 11.16
CA PHE A 529 6.93 12.05 9.94
C PHE A 529 7.31 13.41 9.34
N ASP A 530 6.71 14.53 9.79
CA ASP A 530 7.17 15.88 9.43
C ASP A 530 8.55 16.22 10.07
N SER A 531 8.99 15.44 11.06
CA SER A 531 10.24 15.64 11.79
C SER A 531 11.42 14.88 11.15
N PRO A 532 12.49 15.57 10.70
CA PRO A 532 13.71 14.92 10.21
C PRO A 532 14.33 13.96 11.21
N ALA A 533 14.27 14.30 12.50
CA ALA A 533 14.82 13.47 13.55
C ALA A 533 14.10 12.12 13.63
N VAL A 534 12.78 12.09 13.40
CA VAL A 534 11.99 10.86 13.32
C VAL A 534 12.30 10.11 12.04
N ARG A 535 12.30 10.79 10.87
CA ARG A 535 12.62 10.14 9.58
C ARG A 535 13.99 9.47 9.62
N ALA A 536 15.03 10.19 10.04
CA ALA A 536 16.39 9.66 10.15
C ALA A 536 16.48 8.49 11.14
N TRP A 537 15.87 8.63 12.33
CA TRP A 537 15.85 7.58 13.34
C TRP A 537 15.15 6.29 12.86
N LEU A 538 14.06 6.40 12.10
CA LEU A 538 13.34 5.24 11.58
C LEU A 538 14.05 4.62 10.37
N LEU A 539 14.74 5.40 9.53
CA LEU A 539 15.62 4.87 8.48
C LEU A 539 16.82 4.12 9.07
N ASP A 540 17.41 4.60 10.18
CA ASP A 540 18.43 3.85 10.94
C ASP A 540 17.89 2.51 11.48
N VAL A 541 16.60 2.45 11.85
CA VAL A 541 15.93 1.19 12.25
C VAL A 541 15.73 0.24 11.06
N VAL A 542 15.35 0.76 9.89
CA VAL A 542 15.28 -0.04 8.65
C VAL A 542 16.65 -0.62 8.32
N ASP A 543 17.70 0.20 8.33
CA ASP A 543 19.09 -0.21 8.05
C ASP A 543 19.59 -1.31 8.99
N GLU A 544 19.27 -1.21 10.28
CA GLU A 544 19.68 -2.19 11.30
C GLU A 544 19.13 -3.59 11.03
N TRP A 545 17.87 -3.68 10.59
CA TRP A 545 17.17 -4.95 10.43
C TRP A 545 17.17 -5.49 9.00
N ALA A 546 17.24 -4.64 7.96
CA ALA A 546 17.40 -5.05 6.57
C ALA A 546 18.72 -5.81 6.32
N ALA A 547 19.72 -5.62 7.20
CA ALA A 547 20.95 -6.40 7.21
C ALA A 547 20.82 -7.81 7.87
N VAL A 548 19.63 -8.16 8.38
CA VAL A 548 19.37 -9.37 9.18
C VAL A 548 18.23 -10.21 8.60
N VAL A 549 17.16 -9.59 8.09
CA VAL A 549 15.95 -10.28 7.58
C VAL A 549 15.81 -10.11 6.08
N ASP A 550 14.99 -10.96 5.44
CA ASP A 550 14.70 -10.90 4.01
C ASP A 550 13.49 -9.99 3.70
N GLY A 551 12.80 -9.42 4.69
CA GLY A 551 11.66 -8.56 4.41
C GLY A 551 10.98 -7.92 5.62
N PHE A 552 10.17 -6.92 5.35
CA PHE A 552 9.33 -6.22 6.33
C PHE A 552 7.85 -6.32 5.94
N ARG A 553 6.99 -6.64 6.92
CA ARG A 553 5.57 -6.31 6.86
C ARG A 553 5.37 -4.97 7.56
N ALA A 554 4.97 -3.93 6.83
CA ALA A 554 4.74 -2.61 7.38
C ALA A 554 3.41 -2.58 8.15
N ASP A 555 3.49 -2.43 9.47
CA ASP A 555 2.32 -2.28 10.33
C ASP A 555 1.69 -0.89 10.19
N VAL A 556 0.38 -0.86 9.99
CA VAL A 556 -0.41 0.36 9.76
C VAL A 556 0.24 1.22 8.66
N ALA A 557 0.56 0.59 7.52
CA ALA A 557 1.26 1.25 6.41
C ALA A 557 0.52 2.51 5.92
N TRP A 558 -0.82 2.45 5.92
CA TRP A 558 -1.73 3.55 5.62
C TRP A 558 -1.67 4.75 6.58
N GLY A 559 -1.04 4.61 7.75
CA GLY A 559 -0.81 5.71 8.71
C GLY A 559 0.52 6.44 8.52
N VAL A 560 1.42 5.87 7.72
CA VAL A 560 2.75 6.43 7.42
C VAL A 560 2.73 7.08 6.03
N PRO A 561 3.30 8.29 5.85
CA PRO A 561 3.24 8.96 4.56
C PRO A 561 3.95 8.21 3.44
N HIS A 562 3.31 8.12 2.28
CA HIS A 562 3.88 7.68 1.00
C HIS A 562 5.32 8.15 0.74
N GLY A 563 5.64 9.41 1.11
CA GLY A 563 6.97 9.98 0.86
C GLY A 563 8.06 9.34 1.72
N PHE A 564 7.71 8.89 2.92
CA PHE A 564 8.60 8.13 3.78
C PHE A 564 8.74 6.67 3.30
N TRP A 565 7.68 6.04 2.79
CA TRP A 565 7.79 4.70 2.21
C TRP A 565 8.70 4.67 0.98
N LYS A 566 8.67 5.70 0.11
CA LYS A 566 9.65 5.81 -0.99
C LYS A 566 11.09 6.00 -0.48
N GLU A 567 11.31 6.62 0.69
CA GLU A 567 12.63 6.65 1.34
C GLU A 567 13.03 5.28 1.92
N VAL A 568 12.09 4.48 2.43
CA VAL A 568 12.35 3.11 2.90
C VAL A 568 12.71 2.21 1.72
N ALA A 569 11.96 2.27 0.61
CA ALA A 569 12.25 1.52 -0.61
C ALA A 569 13.57 1.94 -1.28
N ASP A 570 13.88 3.25 -1.37
CA ASP A 570 15.18 3.77 -1.83
C ASP A 570 16.37 3.29 -0.95
N ARG A 571 16.10 2.88 0.31
CA ARG A 571 17.13 2.53 1.31
C ARG A 571 17.33 1.03 1.49
N ALA A 572 16.27 0.24 1.31
CA ALA A 572 16.28 -1.22 1.43
C ALA A 572 17.13 -1.87 0.31
N PRO A 573 17.81 -3.00 0.58
CA PRO A 573 18.44 -3.81 -0.46
C PRO A 573 17.43 -4.41 -1.46
N ASP A 574 17.83 -4.54 -2.73
CA ASP A 574 17.04 -5.15 -3.82
C ASP A 574 16.49 -6.58 -3.52
N ASP A 575 17.02 -7.29 -2.51
CA ASP A 575 16.57 -8.63 -2.11
C ASP A 575 15.64 -8.65 -0.89
N VAL A 576 15.32 -7.48 -0.32
CA VAL A 576 14.42 -7.32 0.84
C VAL A 576 12.99 -6.99 0.39
N LEU A 577 12.04 -7.86 0.74
CA LEU A 577 10.61 -7.69 0.44
C LEU A 577 9.96 -6.62 1.32
N LEU A 578 9.20 -5.72 0.72
CA LEU A 578 8.30 -4.78 1.39
C LEU A 578 6.83 -5.20 1.15
N LEU A 579 6.14 -5.59 2.23
CA LEU A 579 4.72 -5.97 2.25
C LEU A 579 3.92 -4.96 3.09
N ASP A 580 2.89 -4.31 2.53
CA ASP A 580 2.08 -3.32 3.25
C ASP A 580 0.82 -3.90 3.90
N GLU A 581 0.55 -3.48 5.13
CA GLU A 581 -0.81 -3.44 5.66
C GLU A 581 -1.49 -2.11 5.27
N THR A 582 -1.95 -1.99 4.02
CA THR A 582 -2.86 -0.90 3.62
C THR A 582 -4.30 -1.38 3.68
N LEU A 583 -5.11 -0.67 4.47
CA LEU A 583 -6.52 -0.97 4.68
C LEU A 583 -7.38 0.23 4.26
N PRO A 584 -8.40 0.06 3.39
CA PRO A 584 -8.44 -0.97 2.35
C PRO A 584 -7.21 -0.84 1.44
N HIS A 585 -6.82 -1.91 0.76
CA HIS A 585 -5.67 -1.87 -0.14
C HIS A 585 -5.80 -0.83 -1.26
N ASP A 586 -4.69 -0.19 -1.62
CA ASP A 586 -4.64 0.92 -2.57
C ASP A 586 -3.43 0.77 -3.51
N PRO A 587 -3.61 0.73 -4.84
CA PRO A 587 -2.52 0.55 -5.80
C PRO A 587 -1.48 1.67 -5.81
N PHE A 588 -1.74 2.84 -5.20
CA PHE A 588 -0.71 3.88 -5.13
C PHE A 588 0.49 3.51 -4.25
N TYR A 589 0.36 2.52 -3.35
CA TYR A 589 1.48 1.92 -2.63
C TYR A 589 2.36 1.02 -3.53
N GLY A 590 1.92 0.71 -4.76
CA GLY A 590 2.75 0.06 -5.78
C GLY A 590 3.66 1.03 -6.55
N GLU A 591 3.57 2.35 -6.36
CA GLU A 591 4.40 3.34 -7.07
C GLU A 591 5.86 3.41 -6.55
N GLY A 592 6.51 2.27 -6.31
CA GLY A 592 7.85 2.19 -5.73
C GLY A 592 7.89 2.39 -4.22
N GLU A 593 6.86 1.90 -3.50
CA GLU A 593 6.79 1.90 -2.03
C GLU A 593 6.77 0.47 -1.46
N PHE A 594 6.03 -0.45 -2.09
CA PHE A 594 5.86 -1.85 -1.67
C PHE A 594 5.78 -2.80 -2.87
N ASP A 595 6.22 -4.05 -2.66
CA ASP A 595 6.25 -5.10 -3.69
C ASP A 595 5.01 -6.01 -3.66
N LEU A 596 4.38 -6.15 -2.49
CA LEU A 596 3.31 -7.11 -2.24
C LEU A 596 2.24 -6.50 -1.33
N HIS A 597 0.98 -6.59 -1.73
CA HIS A 597 -0.12 -5.87 -1.09
C HIS A 597 -1.14 -6.81 -0.41
N TYR A 598 -1.71 -6.39 0.72
CA TYR A 598 -2.83 -7.11 1.34
C TYR A 598 -4.04 -7.21 0.41
N ASP A 599 -4.61 -8.39 0.16
CA ASP A 599 -5.88 -8.49 -0.59
C ASP A 599 -7.11 -8.34 0.32
N THR A 600 -7.41 -7.09 0.69
CA THR A 600 -8.59 -6.77 1.52
C THR A 600 -9.93 -7.06 0.82
N SER A 601 -9.95 -7.15 -0.52
CA SER A 601 -11.16 -7.41 -1.30
C SER A 601 -11.55 -8.89 -1.27
N LEU A 602 -10.61 -9.80 -1.57
CA LEU A 602 -10.86 -11.24 -1.50
C LEU A 602 -11.02 -11.70 -0.04
N TYR A 603 -10.22 -11.16 0.89
CA TYR A 603 -10.35 -11.46 2.31
C TYR A 603 -11.78 -11.23 2.81
N GLY A 604 -12.35 -10.05 2.53
CA GLY A 604 -13.71 -9.71 2.93
C GLY A 604 -14.75 -10.66 2.34
N ILE A 605 -14.70 -10.93 1.02
CA ILE A 605 -15.72 -11.78 0.41
C ILE A 605 -15.62 -13.25 0.85
N LEU A 606 -14.41 -13.76 1.15
CA LEU A 606 -14.26 -15.12 1.64
C LEU A 606 -14.97 -15.31 2.98
N ARG A 607 -15.02 -14.29 3.85
CA ARG A 607 -15.80 -14.32 5.09
C ARG A 607 -17.30 -14.21 4.83
N ASP A 608 -17.74 -13.28 3.98
CA ASP A 608 -19.16 -13.15 3.60
C ASP A 608 -19.68 -14.47 2.99
N VAL A 609 -18.87 -15.14 2.15
CA VAL A 609 -19.16 -16.49 1.62
C VAL A 609 -19.09 -17.53 2.74
N GLY A 610 -18.11 -17.50 3.64
CA GLY A 610 -18.04 -18.38 4.81
C GLY A 610 -19.32 -18.35 5.66
N ALA A 611 -19.81 -17.16 5.97
CA ALA A 611 -21.04 -16.90 6.72
C ALA A 611 -22.33 -17.31 5.97
N GLY A 612 -22.28 -17.41 4.64
CA GLY A 612 -23.47 -17.59 3.80
C GLY A 612 -24.24 -16.30 3.52
N GLU A 613 -23.58 -15.15 3.71
CA GLU A 613 -24.11 -13.81 3.43
C GLU A 613 -23.87 -13.41 1.95
N ALA A 614 -22.86 -14.01 1.31
CA ALA A 614 -22.60 -13.94 -0.13
C ALA A 614 -22.59 -15.33 -0.81
N PRO A 615 -23.00 -15.43 -2.09
CA PRO A 615 -22.82 -16.64 -2.89
C PRO A 615 -21.36 -16.82 -3.29
N ALA A 616 -20.90 -18.06 -3.48
CA ALA A 616 -19.51 -18.37 -3.84
C ALA A 616 -19.07 -17.75 -5.19
N SER A 617 -20.00 -17.39 -6.07
CA SER A 617 -19.71 -16.64 -7.30
C SER A 617 -19.08 -15.27 -7.04
N ALA A 618 -19.35 -14.64 -5.89
CA ALA A 618 -18.82 -13.32 -5.54
C ALA A 618 -17.28 -13.29 -5.36
N VAL A 619 -16.64 -14.47 -5.27
CA VAL A 619 -15.16 -14.60 -5.38
C VAL A 619 -14.64 -14.01 -6.68
N GLY A 620 -15.37 -14.14 -7.80
CA GLY A 620 -15.01 -13.52 -9.08
C GLY A 620 -15.07 -12.00 -9.03
N ASP A 621 -16.14 -11.45 -8.44
CA ASP A 621 -16.34 -10.00 -8.32
C ASP A 621 -15.28 -9.36 -7.41
N ALA A 622 -14.85 -10.06 -6.35
CA ALA A 622 -13.76 -9.62 -5.48
C ALA A 622 -12.37 -9.76 -6.12
N PHE A 623 -12.16 -10.73 -7.02
CA PHE A 623 -10.94 -10.83 -7.80
C PHE A 623 -10.83 -9.68 -8.82
N ASP A 624 -11.89 -9.44 -9.60
CA ASP A 624 -11.97 -8.31 -10.54
C ASP A 624 -11.98 -6.94 -9.80
N ARG A 625 -12.26 -6.89 -8.49
CA ARG A 625 -12.24 -5.66 -7.67
C ARG A 625 -10.85 -5.03 -7.55
N ALA A 626 -9.79 -5.83 -7.48
CA ALA A 626 -8.41 -5.33 -7.44
C ALA A 626 -8.06 -4.60 -8.74
N ALA A 627 -8.40 -5.22 -9.88
CA ALA A 627 -8.30 -4.59 -11.19
C ALA A 627 -9.11 -3.27 -11.24
N TRP A 628 -10.34 -3.25 -10.69
CA TRP A 628 -11.15 -2.01 -10.61
C TRP A 628 -10.47 -0.90 -9.80
N LEU A 629 -9.77 -1.23 -8.70
CA LEU A 629 -9.01 -0.25 -7.91
C LEU A 629 -7.89 0.39 -8.72
N GLY A 630 -7.30 -0.35 -9.66
CA GLY A 630 -6.12 0.07 -10.42
C GLY A 630 -4.87 -0.75 -10.12
N PHE A 631 -5.00 -1.97 -9.56
CA PHE A 631 -3.88 -2.91 -9.53
C PHE A 631 -3.72 -3.57 -10.89
N ASP A 632 -2.53 -3.48 -11.48
CA ASP A 632 -2.17 -4.05 -12.78
C ASP A 632 -1.82 -5.55 -12.68
N ASP A 633 -0.94 -5.94 -11.76
CA ASP A 633 -0.59 -7.35 -11.56
C ASP A 633 -1.35 -8.00 -10.37
N PRO A 634 -2.20 -9.02 -10.59
CA PRO A 634 -2.81 -9.79 -9.52
C PRO A 634 -1.82 -10.72 -8.77
N SER A 635 -0.57 -10.85 -9.22
CA SER A 635 0.50 -11.56 -8.50
C SER A 635 1.09 -10.74 -7.34
N ALA A 636 1.06 -9.41 -7.42
CA ALA A 636 1.46 -8.48 -6.34
C ALA A 636 0.45 -8.41 -5.17
N GLN A 637 -0.34 -9.47 -4.93
CA GLN A 637 -1.35 -9.53 -3.87
C GLN A 637 -1.09 -10.73 -2.93
N MET A 638 -0.97 -10.48 -1.64
CA MET A 638 -1.04 -11.50 -0.61
C MET A 638 -2.49 -11.95 -0.40
N ARG A 639 -2.77 -13.22 -0.69
CA ARG A 639 -4.09 -13.84 -0.60
C ARG A 639 -4.23 -14.59 0.73
N TYR A 640 -5.10 -14.11 1.62
CA TYR A 640 -5.26 -14.67 2.98
C TYR A 640 -6.73 -14.92 3.36
N VAL A 641 -6.93 -15.81 4.34
CA VAL A 641 -8.27 -16.23 4.84
C VAL A 641 -8.52 -15.71 6.25
N GLU A 642 -7.48 -15.74 7.09
CA GLU A 642 -7.40 -15.17 8.43
C GLU A 642 -5.96 -14.72 8.65
N ASN A 643 -5.74 -13.80 9.60
CA ASN A 643 -4.42 -13.41 10.08
C ASN A 643 -4.46 -13.21 11.60
N HIS A 644 -3.39 -12.70 12.22
CA HIS A 644 -3.37 -12.51 13.66
C HIS A 644 -4.31 -11.42 14.22
N ASP A 645 -4.84 -10.49 13.43
CA ASP A 645 -5.80 -9.46 13.88
C ASP A 645 -7.25 -9.95 13.88
N GLU A 646 -7.53 -11.07 13.24
CA GLU A 646 -8.88 -11.53 12.89
C GLU A 646 -9.34 -12.75 13.69
N ASP A 647 -10.65 -12.90 13.87
CA ASP A 647 -11.22 -14.11 14.47
C ASP A 647 -11.05 -15.32 13.53
N ARG A 648 -10.81 -16.49 14.13
CA ARG A 648 -10.45 -17.73 13.41
C ARG A 648 -11.60 -18.19 12.52
N TYR A 649 -11.36 -18.26 11.22
CA TYR A 649 -12.30 -18.66 10.18
C TYR A 649 -12.91 -20.05 10.46
N LEU A 650 -12.12 -20.98 11.02
CA LEU A 650 -12.61 -22.29 11.46
C LEU A 650 -13.70 -22.20 12.54
N ALA A 651 -13.55 -21.29 13.49
CA ALA A 651 -14.46 -21.15 14.62
C ALA A 651 -15.80 -20.51 14.21
N GLU A 652 -15.77 -19.60 13.24
CA GLU A 652 -16.95 -18.90 12.75
C GLU A 652 -17.72 -19.68 11.68
N TYR A 653 -17.02 -20.20 10.66
CA TYR A 653 -17.64 -20.73 9.44
C TYR A 653 -17.44 -22.24 9.26
N GLY A 654 -16.61 -22.87 10.11
CA GLY A 654 -16.42 -24.32 10.12
C GLY A 654 -15.40 -24.85 9.10
N ARG A 655 -15.14 -26.15 9.20
CA ARG A 655 -14.00 -26.83 8.56
C ARG A 655 -14.06 -26.78 7.04
N ASP A 656 -15.20 -27.12 6.45
CA ASP A 656 -15.28 -27.34 5.01
C ASP A 656 -15.23 -26.01 4.25
N ALA A 657 -15.84 -24.97 4.82
CA ALA A 657 -15.67 -23.59 4.37
C ALA A 657 -14.20 -23.12 4.48
N LEU A 658 -13.48 -23.45 5.57
CA LEU A 658 -12.04 -23.15 5.67
C LEU A 658 -11.24 -23.86 4.57
N LYS A 659 -11.52 -25.13 4.30
CA LYS A 659 -10.85 -25.88 3.23
C LYS A 659 -11.11 -25.28 1.85
N ALA A 660 -12.32 -24.77 1.61
CA ALA A 660 -12.69 -24.08 0.37
C ALA A 660 -12.01 -22.71 0.23
N ALA A 661 -11.95 -21.92 1.30
CA ALA A 661 -11.25 -20.64 1.32
C ALA A 661 -9.73 -20.80 1.15
N ALA A 662 -9.13 -21.76 1.87
CA ALA A 662 -7.71 -22.12 1.72
C ALA A 662 -7.40 -22.61 0.29
N ALA A 663 -8.26 -23.47 -0.29
CA ALA A 663 -8.09 -23.86 -1.69
C ALA A 663 -8.13 -22.64 -2.62
N THR A 664 -9.09 -21.74 -2.44
CA THR A 664 -9.24 -20.52 -3.26
C THR A 664 -7.97 -19.67 -3.26
N VAL A 665 -7.38 -19.36 -2.09
CA VAL A 665 -6.15 -18.55 -2.04
C VAL A 665 -4.94 -19.28 -2.63
N PHE A 666 -4.86 -20.61 -2.51
CA PHE A 666 -3.79 -21.41 -3.12
C PHE A 666 -3.92 -21.60 -4.64
N THR A 667 -5.13 -21.47 -5.22
CA THR A 667 -5.39 -21.67 -6.65
C THR A 667 -5.69 -20.40 -7.45
N LEU A 668 -5.58 -19.22 -6.82
CA LEU A 668 -5.53 -17.90 -7.47
C LEU A 668 -4.05 -17.40 -7.57
N PRO A 669 -3.75 -16.43 -8.45
CA PRO A 669 -2.44 -15.77 -8.49
C PRO A 669 -2.21 -14.90 -7.23
N GLY A 670 -0.95 -14.61 -6.96
CA GLY A 670 -0.50 -13.91 -5.75
C GLY A 670 -0.02 -14.84 -4.64
N ALA A 671 0.55 -14.28 -3.58
CA ALA A 671 1.20 -15.01 -2.49
C ALA A 671 0.17 -15.60 -1.50
N PRO A 672 -0.08 -16.92 -1.45
CA PRO A 672 -1.01 -17.50 -0.50
C PRO A 672 -0.43 -17.50 0.92
N MET A 673 -1.24 -17.11 1.91
CA MET A 673 -0.84 -17.09 3.31
C MET A 673 -1.52 -18.19 4.14
N ILE A 674 -0.74 -18.84 5.01
CA ILE A 674 -1.23 -19.70 6.10
C ILE A 674 -0.95 -19.00 7.44
N TYR A 675 -2.00 -18.65 8.20
CA TYR A 675 -1.82 -18.20 9.57
C TYR A 675 -1.60 -19.39 10.52
N ALA A 676 -0.57 -19.34 11.36
CA ALA A 676 -0.13 -20.45 12.20
C ALA A 676 -1.27 -21.08 13.01
N GLY A 677 -1.48 -22.37 12.81
CA GLY A 677 -2.55 -23.13 13.45
C GLY A 677 -3.80 -23.29 12.58
N GLN A 678 -3.98 -22.54 11.50
CA GLN A 678 -5.06 -22.73 10.52
C GLN A 678 -5.04 -24.18 9.99
N GLU A 679 -3.87 -24.66 9.62
CA GLU A 679 -3.57 -26.02 9.17
C GLU A 679 -3.62 -27.08 10.30
N ARG A 680 -3.56 -26.65 11.56
CA ARG A 680 -3.72 -27.49 12.76
C ARG A 680 -5.14 -27.50 13.32
N GLY A 681 -6.05 -26.72 12.74
CA GLY A 681 -7.41 -26.55 13.24
C GLY A 681 -7.48 -25.75 14.55
N ASN A 682 -6.84 -24.59 14.60
CA ASN A 682 -6.97 -23.63 15.69
C ASN A 682 -8.30 -22.84 15.61
N GLU A 683 -9.02 -22.78 16.72
CA GLU A 683 -10.30 -22.05 16.85
C GLU A 683 -10.18 -20.82 17.77
N THR A 684 -9.01 -20.53 18.33
CA THR A 684 -8.81 -19.47 19.32
C THR A 684 -8.04 -18.29 18.74
N TYR A 685 -8.62 -17.09 18.85
CA TYR A 685 -7.98 -15.81 18.54
C TYR A 685 -6.61 -15.68 19.22
N ARG A 686 -5.55 -15.44 18.44
CA ARG A 686 -4.13 -15.41 18.88
C ARG A 686 -3.70 -16.58 19.79
N GLY A 687 -4.43 -17.70 19.76
CA GLY A 687 -4.25 -18.84 20.66
C GLY A 687 -3.03 -19.71 20.34
N PRO A 688 -2.61 -20.58 21.27
CA PRO A 688 -1.46 -21.46 21.08
C PRO A 688 -1.65 -22.46 19.94
N VAL A 689 -0.62 -22.69 19.13
CA VAL A 689 -0.68 -23.66 18.02
C VAL A 689 -0.84 -25.09 18.55
N ARG A 690 -1.79 -25.83 17.99
CA ARG A 690 -2.17 -27.19 18.41
C ARG A 690 -1.20 -28.27 17.96
N TRP A 691 0.02 -28.24 18.53
CA TRP A 691 1.08 -29.18 18.16
C TRP A 691 0.85 -30.63 18.59
N HIS A 692 0.14 -30.85 19.70
CA HIS A 692 0.03 -32.19 20.30
C HIS A 692 -1.31 -32.89 20.02
N ASP A 693 -2.35 -32.13 19.69
CA ASP A 693 -3.73 -32.57 19.49
C ASP A 693 -4.39 -32.00 18.21
N GLY A 694 -3.66 -31.19 17.44
CA GLY A 694 -4.17 -30.57 16.22
C GLY A 694 -4.39 -31.53 15.05
N ASP A 695 -5.05 -31.00 14.04
CA ASP A 695 -5.70 -31.77 12.99
C ASP A 695 -4.75 -32.13 11.84
N ASN A 696 -4.36 -33.41 11.76
CA ASN A 696 -3.43 -33.88 10.74
C ASN A 696 -4.08 -33.96 9.34
N ASP A 697 -5.38 -34.25 9.24
CA ASP A 697 -6.07 -34.33 7.94
C ASP A 697 -6.20 -32.94 7.31
N LEU A 698 -6.30 -31.88 8.12
CA LEU A 698 -6.25 -30.49 7.67
C LEU A 698 -4.82 -30.03 7.37
N THR A 699 -3.82 -30.53 8.12
CA THR A 699 -2.41 -30.27 7.82
C THR A 699 -2.01 -30.88 6.47
N ASP A 700 -2.38 -32.14 6.22
CA ASP A 700 -2.08 -32.82 4.96
C ASP A 700 -2.84 -32.19 3.78
N PHE A 701 -4.07 -31.70 3.97
CA PHE A 701 -4.77 -30.90 2.96
C PHE A 701 -4.02 -29.63 2.54
N HIS A 702 -3.42 -28.89 3.48
CA HIS A 702 -2.60 -27.72 3.15
C HIS A 702 -1.29 -28.12 2.42
N ARG A 703 -0.67 -29.23 2.82
CA ARG A 703 0.50 -29.80 2.09
C ARG A 703 0.16 -30.17 0.65
N ASP A 704 -1.00 -30.77 0.43
CA ASP A 704 -1.45 -31.20 -0.89
C ASP A 704 -1.76 -29.99 -1.79
N LEU A 705 -2.31 -28.90 -1.23
CA LEU A 705 -2.50 -27.62 -1.93
C LEU A 705 -1.16 -26.98 -2.31
N ALA A 706 -0.23 -26.84 -1.37
CA ALA A 706 1.09 -26.27 -1.64
C ALA A 706 1.88 -27.12 -2.65
N ALA A 707 1.83 -28.45 -2.53
CA ALA A 707 2.43 -29.38 -3.48
C ALA A 707 1.75 -29.36 -4.86
N LEU A 708 0.48 -28.92 -4.96
CA LEU A 708 -0.21 -28.76 -6.24
C LEU A 708 0.19 -27.43 -6.89
N ARG A 709 0.25 -26.35 -6.12
CA ARG A 709 0.71 -25.03 -6.57
C ARG A 709 2.17 -25.04 -7.03
N GLU A 710 3.05 -25.78 -6.37
CA GLU A 710 4.43 -25.99 -6.80
C GLU A 710 4.49 -26.68 -8.18
N ARG A 711 3.78 -27.81 -8.34
CA ARG A 711 3.87 -28.68 -9.54
C ARG A 711 3.10 -28.19 -10.76
N GLU A 712 2.14 -27.28 -10.61
CA GLU A 712 1.32 -26.72 -11.69
C GLU A 712 1.55 -25.19 -11.81
N PRO A 713 2.47 -24.71 -12.68
CA PRO A 713 2.79 -23.29 -12.83
C PRO A 713 1.58 -22.40 -13.14
N LEU A 714 0.57 -22.94 -13.85
CA LEU A 714 -0.69 -22.23 -14.13
C LEU A 714 -1.45 -21.81 -12.86
N LEU A 715 -1.19 -22.41 -11.70
CA LEU A 715 -1.77 -21.97 -10.41
C LEU A 715 -1.03 -20.79 -9.78
N ARG A 716 0.24 -20.56 -10.16
CA ARG A 716 1.02 -19.38 -9.75
C ARG A 716 0.83 -18.26 -10.77
N GLU A 717 1.29 -18.51 -12.00
CA GLU A 717 1.49 -17.51 -13.07
C GLU A 717 0.29 -17.37 -14.03
N GLY A 718 -0.60 -18.35 -14.09
CA GLY A 718 -1.65 -18.40 -15.12
C GLY A 718 -2.73 -17.32 -14.98
N ALA A 719 -3.24 -16.79 -16.08
CA ALA A 719 -4.37 -15.86 -16.07
C ALA A 719 -5.63 -16.52 -15.48
N VAL A 720 -6.55 -15.72 -14.90
CA VAL A 720 -7.80 -16.21 -14.30
C VAL A 720 -9.01 -15.81 -15.16
N ASP A 721 -9.86 -16.77 -15.47
CA ASP A 721 -11.15 -16.52 -16.13
C ASP A 721 -12.31 -17.19 -15.39
N PHE A 722 -13.15 -16.39 -14.73
CA PHE A 722 -14.43 -16.82 -14.15
C PHE A 722 -15.54 -16.98 -15.22
N SER A 723 -15.27 -16.62 -16.47
CA SER A 723 -16.16 -16.79 -17.62
C SER A 723 -15.80 -18.03 -18.44
N GLY A 724 -16.14 -18.06 -19.74
CA GLY A 724 -15.73 -19.12 -20.65
C GLY A 724 -16.06 -20.55 -20.14
N PRO A 725 -15.09 -21.49 -20.15
CA PRO A 725 -15.28 -22.87 -19.69
C PRO A 725 -15.80 -23.01 -18.25
N ALA A 726 -15.54 -22.03 -17.37
CA ALA A 726 -16.05 -22.05 -16.00
C ALA A 726 -17.59 -21.99 -15.95
N THR A 727 -18.22 -21.25 -16.88
CA THR A 727 -19.69 -21.14 -16.99
C THR A 727 -20.39 -22.40 -17.49
N ASP A 728 -19.62 -23.37 -18.02
CA ASP A 728 -20.14 -24.69 -18.39
C ASP A 728 -20.15 -25.69 -17.22
N VAL A 729 -19.49 -25.36 -16.11
CA VAL A 729 -19.61 -26.12 -14.84
C VAL A 729 -21.00 -25.93 -14.27
N ARG A 730 -21.71 -27.04 -14.02
CA ARG A 730 -23.09 -27.00 -13.50
C ARG A 730 -23.24 -27.96 -12.33
N VAL A 731 -23.70 -27.47 -11.18
CA VAL A 731 -24.05 -28.32 -10.04
C VAL A 731 -25.25 -29.21 -10.42
N VAL A 732 -25.04 -30.52 -10.35
CA VAL A 732 -26.03 -31.58 -10.62
C VAL A 732 -26.67 -32.06 -9.32
N ASP A 733 -25.89 -32.11 -8.25
CA ASP A 733 -26.30 -32.42 -6.87
C ASP A 733 -25.48 -31.57 -5.89
N GLY A 734 -26.08 -31.13 -4.78
CA GLY A 734 -25.50 -30.11 -3.89
C GLY A 734 -26.09 -28.71 -4.10
N ASP A 735 -25.45 -27.69 -3.52
CA ASP A 735 -25.93 -26.30 -3.49
C ASP A 735 -25.17 -25.42 -4.50
N PRO A 736 -25.83 -24.90 -5.56
CA PRO A 736 -25.17 -24.04 -6.55
C PRO A 736 -24.74 -22.68 -6.02
N GLU A 737 -25.33 -22.15 -4.94
CA GLU A 737 -24.90 -20.87 -4.36
C GLU A 737 -23.61 -21.01 -3.54
N ARG A 738 -23.16 -22.25 -3.28
CA ARG A 738 -21.94 -22.59 -2.54
C ARG A 738 -20.78 -23.04 -3.43
N VAL A 739 -21.00 -23.18 -4.73
CA VAL A 739 -19.98 -23.63 -5.68
C VAL A 739 -19.55 -22.48 -6.59
N THR A 740 -18.25 -22.34 -6.78
CA THR A 740 -17.66 -21.42 -7.77
C THR A 740 -16.63 -22.15 -8.63
N ALA A 741 -16.39 -21.66 -9.84
CA ALA A 741 -15.43 -22.23 -10.77
C ALA A 741 -14.72 -21.13 -11.56
N TYR A 742 -13.48 -21.40 -11.95
CA TYR A 742 -12.68 -20.52 -12.81
C TYR A 742 -11.62 -21.32 -13.55
N ALA A 743 -11.26 -20.87 -14.75
CA ALA A 743 -10.14 -21.42 -15.50
C ALA A 743 -8.82 -20.75 -15.10
N ARG A 744 -7.71 -21.50 -15.17
CA ARG A 744 -6.35 -20.97 -15.23
C ARG A 744 -5.73 -21.32 -16.58
N THR A 745 -5.31 -20.32 -17.33
CA THR A 745 -4.70 -20.46 -18.66
C THR A 745 -3.30 -19.87 -18.67
N ALA A 746 -2.46 -20.25 -19.65
CA ALA A 746 -1.24 -19.49 -19.91
C ALA A 746 -1.60 -18.01 -20.20
N VAL A 747 -0.76 -17.09 -19.74
CA VAL A 747 -0.81 -15.70 -20.20
C VAL A 747 -0.39 -15.70 -21.67
N GLY A 748 -1.21 -15.13 -22.54
CA GLY A 748 -1.00 -15.18 -23.98
C GLY A 748 -0.50 -13.85 -24.52
N ASP A 749 0.72 -13.83 -25.07
CA ASP A 749 1.20 -12.71 -25.88
C ASP A 749 0.25 -12.51 -27.07
N ASN A 750 -0.28 -11.29 -27.20
CA ASN A 750 -1.40 -11.02 -28.09
C ASN A 750 -0.99 -10.82 -29.57
N GLU A 751 0.04 -11.54 -30.05
CA GLU A 751 0.44 -11.63 -31.46
C GLU A 751 0.74 -13.07 -31.90
N GLY A 752 -0.33 -13.86 -32.11
CA GLY A 752 -0.27 -15.08 -32.93
C GLY A 752 -0.06 -16.40 -32.19
N ALA A 753 -1.00 -16.74 -31.29
CA ALA A 753 -1.06 -18.04 -30.63
C ALA A 753 -1.40 -19.22 -31.58
N ASP A 754 -0.39 -19.69 -32.33
CA ASP A 754 -0.31 -21.10 -32.75
C ASP A 754 0.29 -21.89 -31.56
N GLU A 755 -0.56 -22.68 -30.88
CA GLU A 755 -0.18 -23.78 -29.96
C GLU A 755 0.86 -23.44 -28.85
N ALA A 756 0.48 -22.64 -27.85
CA ALA A 756 1.21 -22.57 -26.57
C ALA A 756 0.95 -23.85 -25.72
N ASP A 757 2.03 -24.50 -25.28
CA ASP A 757 2.08 -25.94 -24.98
C ASP A 757 1.70 -26.28 -23.50
N GLY A 758 0.45 -25.98 -23.10
CA GLY A 758 -0.05 -26.30 -21.76
C GLY A 758 -1.59 -26.35 -21.65
N ASP A 759 -2.14 -27.53 -21.34
CA ASP A 759 -3.58 -27.71 -21.13
C ASP A 759 -4.09 -26.86 -19.95
N ALA A 760 -5.08 -26.01 -20.24
CA ALA A 760 -5.74 -25.14 -19.27
C ALA A 760 -6.33 -25.93 -18.10
N LEU A 761 -6.27 -25.34 -16.90
CA LEU A 761 -6.87 -25.92 -15.70
C LEU A 761 -8.26 -25.35 -15.48
N LEU A 762 -9.18 -26.16 -14.95
CA LEU A 762 -10.48 -25.74 -14.47
C LEU A 762 -10.58 -26.03 -12.97
N VAL A 763 -10.55 -24.97 -12.16
CA VAL A 763 -10.69 -25.05 -10.71
C VAL A 763 -12.18 -24.99 -10.36
N VAL A 764 -12.63 -25.88 -9.48
CA VAL A 764 -13.99 -25.87 -8.90
C VAL A 764 -13.86 -25.93 -7.39
N VAL A 765 -14.46 -24.98 -6.68
CA VAL A 765 -14.43 -24.85 -5.22
C VAL A 765 -15.85 -24.96 -4.65
N ASN A 766 -16.02 -25.72 -3.56
CA ASN A 766 -17.29 -25.92 -2.87
C ASN A 766 -17.19 -25.46 -1.40
N PHE A 767 -17.93 -24.40 -1.04
CA PHE A 767 -18.02 -23.85 0.31
C PHE A 767 -19.16 -24.44 1.15
N ALA A 768 -19.79 -25.54 0.72
CA ALA A 768 -20.78 -26.28 1.50
C ALA A 768 -20.15 -27.37 2.39
N THR A 769 -20.82 -27.71 3.49
CA THR A 769 -20.45 -28.86 4.35
C THR A 769 -20.66 -30.21 3.66
N GLU A 770 -21.63 -30.29 2.74
CA GLU A 770 -21.90 -31.51 1.97
C GLU A 770 -21.21 -31.42 0.59
N PRO A 771 -20.64 -32.52 0.07
CA PRO A 771 -20.01 -32.53 -1.25
C PRO A 771 -20.99 -32.18 -2.38
N ALA A 772 -20.53 -31.41 -3.36
CA ALA A 772 -21.26 -31.15 -4.59
C ALA A 772 -20.88 -32.17 -5.67
N THR A 773 -21.81 -32.50 -6.58
CA THR A 773 -21.48 -33.16 -7.86
C THR A 773 -21.69 -32.16 -8.99
N VAL A 774 -20.64 -31.86 -9.75
CA VAL A 774 -20.68 -30.93 -10.89
C VAL A 774 -20.56 -31.67 -12.21
N ALA A 775 -21.34 -31.27 -13.20
CA ALA A 775 -21.10 -31.59 -14.59
C ALA A 775 -20.02 -30.65 -15.14
N VAL A 776 -19.07 -31.19 -15.90
CA VAL A 776 -17.89 -30.46 -16.41
C VAL A 776 -17.82 -30.52 -17.95
N PRO A 777 -17.05 -29.64 -18.62
CA PRO A 777 -16.88 -29.66 -20.08
C PRO A 777 -16.37 -30.99 -20.64
N GLU A 778 -16.72 -31.31 -21.89
CA GLU A 778 -16.11 -32.43 -22.61
C GLU A 778 -14.61 -32.17 -22.83
N GLY A 779 -13.77 -33.14 -22.51
CA GLY A 779 -12.31 -33.04 -22.64
C GLY A 779 -11.56 -33.19 -21.32
N VAL A 780 -12.22 -32.89 -20.18
CA VAL A 780 -11.65 -33.10 -18.85
C VAL A 780 -11.44 -34.60 -18.59
N GLU A 781 -10.21 -35.00 -18.25
CA GLU A 781 -9.83 -36.40 -17.99
C GLU A 781 -9.40 -36.66 -16.55
N THR A 782 -8.81 -35.66 -15.85
CA THR A 782 -8.14 -35.86 -14.56
C THR A 782 -8.46 -34.76 -13.54
N ASP A 783 -8.59 -35.16 -12.27
CA ASP A 783 -8.57 -34.30 -11.10
C ASP A 783 -7.18 -34.37 -10.46
N LEU A 784 -6.41 -33.31 -10.64
CA LEU A 784 -5.00 -33.17 -10.25
C LEU A 784 -4.82 -32.99 -8.74
N PHE A 785 -5.87 -32.56 -8.03
CA PHE A 785 -5.83 -32.43 -6.56
C PHE A 785 -6.05 -33.79 -5.90
N ALA A 786 -7.05 -34.56 -6.36
CA ALA A 786 -7.36 -35.88 -5.82
C ALA A 786 -6.60 -37.06 -6.49
N ASP A 787 -5.66 -36.79 -7.40
CA ASP A 787 -4.86 -37.77 -8.19
C ASP A 787 -5.72 -38.91 -8.77
N ARG A 788 -6.76 -38.55 -9.53
CA ARG A 788 -7.73 -39.51 -10.09
C ARG A 788 -8.22 -39.12 -11.47
N ALA A 789 -8.47 -40.14 -12.31
CA ALA A 789 -9.25 -39.96 -13.54
C ALA A 789 -10.72 -39.65 -13.19
N VAL A 790 -11.34 -38.75 -13.96
CA VAL A 790 -12.73 -38.34 -13.81
C VAL A 790 -13.56 -38.66 -15.07
N GLY A 791 -14.86 -38.34 -15.02
CA GLY A 791 -15.73 -38.33 -16.18
C GLY A 791 -16.48 -37.00 -16.26
N THR A 792 -17.57 -36.95 -17.03
CA THR A 792 -18.37 -35.74 -17.22
C THR A 792 -19.11 -35.25 -15.97
N GLU A 793 -19.11 -36.03 -14.88
CA GLU A 793 -19.63 -35.67 -13.56
C GLU A 793 -18.52 -35.89 -12.52
N VAL A 794 -18.23 -34.87 -11.72
CA VAL A 794 -17.15 -34.86 -10.72
C VAL A 794 -17.71 -34.53 -9.34
N ALA A 795 -17.41 -35.36 -8.34
CA ALA A 795 -17.70 -35.05 -6.94
C ALA A 795 -16.60 -34.15 -6.36
N VAL A 796 -16.98 -33.02 -5.76
CA VAL A 796 -16.12 -31.97 -5.22
C VAL A 796 -16.46 -31.80 -3.73
N ASP A 797 -15.53 -32.18 -2.85
CA ASP A 797 -15.69 -32.00 -1.41
C ASP A 797 -15.47 -30.52 -1.05
N ALA A 798 -14.23 -30.04 -1.23
CA ALA A 798 -13.85 -28.63 -1.03
C ALA A 798 -13.23 -28.00 -2.30
N VAL A 799 -12.41 -28.75 -3.04
CA VAL A 799 -11.82 -28.32 -4.32
C VAL A 799 -11.60 -29.52 -5.24
N ALA A 800 -11.71 -29.28 -6.54
CA ALA A 800 -11.15 -30.12 -7.60
C ALA A 800 -10.40 -29.22 -8.59
N VAL A 801 -9.22 -29.65 -9.05
CA VAL A 801 -8.43 -28.94 -10.06
C VAL A 801 -8.31 -29.85 -11.27
N LEU A 802 -9.01 -29.48 -12.33
CA LEU A 802 -9.34 -30.36 -13.43
C LEU A 802 -8.49 -30.06 -14.67
N ARG A 803 -8.09 -31.11 -15.38
CA ARG A 803 -7.44 -31.07 -16.70
C ARG A 803 -8.08 -32.11 -17.61
#